data_AF-A0A7X7J497-F1
#
_entry.id   AF-A0A7X7J497-F1
#
_cell.length_a   1.000
_cell.length_b   1.000
_cell.length_c   1.000
_cell.angle_alpha   90.00
_cell.angle_beta   90.00
_cell.angle_gamma   90.00
#
_symmetry.space_group_name_H-M   'P 1'
#
loop_
_entity.id
_entity.type
_entity.pdbx_description
1 polymer ?
#
loop_
_entity_poly.entity_id
_entity_poly.type
_entity_poly.pdbx_seq_one_letter_code
_entity_poly.pdbx_strand_id
1 'polypeptide(L)'
;MKRKIIISCLIVLFISGNKLFAQQETEAKTTIYIHKANNISEPSGTLISSPLKNTDESIQEVDLQWDVSHPFQNTPSIVTKANYTNKRILKPGEALIFEVENSQITEDSSLFELLPANINAAIARVPAWLHYDLQFKFKMITQSSHRTKMVDLLNNTPKQYLDEVAFMLTYLPYEVLIDGRFINDWDYLIKNVELIYTYADSLKYVRLVEKGDTNTNDWKTTTEYKIKTGSSTFIWREIDPYYYYQFIVMPKLEQEGLYVTDNASSVGQRTWGYGWREYLWFDPDTTHSYRPVNISGYKEVDAKGNKGTITIDTIPRLGEIMQMPEYLWNQQMTIYLFNRDFDSAQSALDVLGNWCSRCIPMDVTDANDYRPSQPNHIAWKHIGNCHEDALLVAAAARTSLIPLMHIGDFCDDHVWGMIHDGGDNIWHHYEFFRGGCSPSRPYWWGMTNMQEYGHYGWNSSLVQGYVPDGRLFNVSDCYSENKPSATLNLTIIDSLGKPIDGVRVNLYSTNTQYGTEYKLSAGYLWTNGQGNITTPIGTGKKYYMKIYHPNYGSFPVESNQIFVLINSNTVAGKAYDITFTMPSKPKARSRVTSNSNTFDAEKSLKITWSAKNITTDKNPVDGQSSTFYEHTGTDAFVNFHILSEEEMNAFKASGITKVNSIYTFYQKRPGEISIPVHKTGKTYIALTNDFNYKNFVEIAYRTDIVNGAEFDLSIENTEKDNDISVNIYPNPAENQLTIESANYIINDIKIIDVSGKVIKHIQNKSQLPQYHIDVNDIKKGIYFISLYSDKGNTVKKFIKN
;
A
#
# COMPACT_ATOMS: atom_id res chain seq x y z
N MET A 1 60.40 -33.67 14.90
CA MET A 1 60.88 -34.36 13.69
C MET A 1 60.03 -33.96 12.50
N LYS A 2 60.66 -33.94 11.33
CA LYS A 2 60.21 -33.44 10.04
C LYS A 2 59.24 -34.39 9.33
N ARG A 3 58.39 -33.79 8.46
CA ARG A 3 57.95 -34.27 7.12
C ARG A 3 56.91 -35.42 7.06
N LYS A 4 56.01 -35.54 6.08
CA LYS A 4 55.43 -34.71 4.98
C LYS A 4 54.54 -35.71 4.17
N ILE A 5 53.32 -35.33 3.74
CA ILE A 5 52.78 -35.36 2.33
C ILE A 5 52.56 -36.79 1.68
N ILE A 6 51.49 -37.19 0.94
CA ILE A 6 50.66 -36.65 -0.19
C ILE A 6 49.44 -37.59 -0.47
N ILE A 7 48.20 -37.07 -0.63
CA ILE A 7 47.28 -36.96 -1.82
C ILE A 7 46.63 -38.24 -2.42
N SER A 8 45.28 -38.25 -2.49
CA SER A 8 44.41 -38.36 -3.71
C SER A 8 42.91 -38.42 -3.32
N CYS A 9 42.13 -37.35 -3.52
CA CYS A 9 41.09 -37.12 -4.56
C CYS A 9 39.82 -38.00 -4.53
N LEU A 10 38.66 -37.45 -4.12
CA LEU A 10 37.53 -36.97 -4.97
C LEU A 10 36.18 -37.03 -4.20
N ILE A 11 35.36 -35.98 -4.34
CA ILE A 11 33.87 -35.92 -4.40
C ILE A 11 33.27 -34.71 -3.64
N VAL A 12 32.39 -34.05 -4.38
CA VAL A 12 31.64 -32.80 -4.18
C VAL A 12 30.56 -32.93 -3.10
N LEU A 13 30.36 -31.86 -2.30
CA LEU A 13 29.04 -31.36 -1.90
C LEU A 13 29.14 -29.98 -1.22
N PHE A 14 28.39 -29.02 -1.76
CA PHE A 14 28.16 -27.68 -1.24
C PHE A 14 27.27 -27.74 0.01
N ILE A 15 27.61 -26.98 1.06
CA ILE A 15 26.68 -26.60 2.13
C ILE A 15 26.70 -25.09 2.25
N SER A 16 25.65 -24.45 1.72
CA SER A 16 25.23 -23.10 2.06
C SER A 16 24.38 -23.16 3.33
N GLY A 17 24.90 -22.64 4.44
CA GLY A 17 24.14 -22.49 5.68
C GLY A 17 23.23 -21.26 5.61
N ASN A 18 21.93 -21.48 5.40
CA ASN A 18 20.88 -20.50 5.68
C ASN A 18 20.67 -20.46 7.20
N LYS A 19 21.00 -19.33 7.84
CA LYS A 19 20.55 -19.04 9.20
C LYS A 19 19.21 -18.30 9.13
N LEU A 20 18.18 -18.93 9.69
CA LEU A 20 16.91 -18.32 10.03
C LEU A 20 17.16 -17.19 11.05
N PHE A 21 16.60 -16.00 10.78
CA PHE A 21 16.51 -14.94 11.76
C PHE A 21 15.27 -15.20 12.63
N ALA A 22 15.50 -15.76 13.82
CA ALA A 22 14.55 -15.69 14.93
C ALA A 22 14.68 -14.31 15.59
N GLN A 23 13.55 -13.69 15.92
CA GLN A 23 13.47 -12.47 16.70
C GLN A 23 14.04 -12.75 18.10
N GLN A 24 15.26 -12.25 18.34
CA GLN A 24 15.93 -12.32 19.63
C GLN A 24 15.64 -11.02 20.37
N GLU A 25 15.08 -11.10 21.59
CA GLU A 25 15.01 -9.96 22.50
C GLU A 25 16.42 -9.37 22.68
N THR A 26 16.57 -8.10 22.33
CA THR A 26 17.84 -7.37 22.42
C THR A 26 18.08 -6.94 23.86
N GLU A 27 18.82 -7.75 24.62
CA GLU A 27 19.58 -7.25 25.77
C GLU A 27 20.80 -6.46 25.27
N ALA A 28 20.59 -5.19 24.93
CA ALA A 28 21.56 -4.11 25.05
C ALA A 28 20.85 -2.80 24.71
N LYS A 29 20.85 -1.84 25.66
CA LYS A 29 20.48 -0.44 25.40
C LYS A 29 21.31 0.10 24.23
N THR A 30 20.75 0.05 23.03
CA THR A 30 21.36 0.66 21.85
C THR A 30 21.04 2.13 21.91
N THR A 31 22.06 2.98 22.09
CA THR A 31 21.91 4.42 21.96
C THR A 31 21.48 4.73 20.53
N ILE A 32 20.21 5.09 20.33
CA ILE A 32 19.68 5.54 19.04
C ILE A 32 20.20 6.96 18.82
N TYR A 33 21.07 7.13 17.83
CA TYR A 33 21.53 8.45 17.40
C TYR A 33 20.45 9.07 16.51
N ILE A 34 19.82 10.13 17.03
CA ILE A 34 18.81 10.91 16.31
C ILE A 34 19.55 11.94 15.45
N HIS A 35 19.59 11.72 14.14
CA HIS A 35 20.06 12.74 13.22
C HIS A 35 18.90 13.68 12.90
N LYS A 36 19.04 14.94 13.30
CA LYS A 36 18.21 16.02 12.79
C LYS A 36 18.48 16.10 11.28
N ALA A 37 17.44 15.95 10.47
CA ALA A 37 17.56 16.27 9.05
C ALA A 37 18.06 17.72 8.96
N ASN A 38 19.15 17.93 8.22
CA ASN A 38 19.75 19.25 8.05
C ASN A 38 18.85 20.14 7.17
N ASN A 39 17.80 20.67 7.78
CA ASN A 39 17.24 22.02 7.67
C ASN A 39 15.83 22.02 8.28
N ILE A 40 15.77 22.21 9.59
CA ILE A 40 14.58 22.71 10.28
C ILE A 40 14.63 24.23 10.14
N SER A 41 13.78 24.81 9.29
CA SER A 41 13.38 26.22 9.43
C SER A 41 12.15 26.28 10.33
N GLU A 42 12.35 26.40 11.63
CA GLU A 42 11.38 26.90 12.62
C GLU A 42 12.18 27.55 13.77
N PRO A 43 11.67 28.51 14.58
CA PRO A 43 10.37 29.21 14.56
C PRO A 43 10.52 30.76 14.69
N SER A 44 9.44 31.52 14.47
CA SER A 44 9.24 32.77 15.23
C SER A 44 7.78 32.91 15.62
N GLY A 45 7.50 32.60 16.89
CA GLY A 45 6.30 33.08 17.55
C GLY A 45 6.44 34.59 17.78
N THR A 46 5.48 35.36 17.28
CA THR A 46 5.03 36.56 17.96
C THR A 46 3.52 36.61 17.82
N LEU A 47 2.83 36.42 18.95
CA LEU A 47 1.41 36.66 19.13
C LEU A 47 1.09 38.13 18.86
N ILE A 48 0.11 38.42 17.99
CA ILE A 48 -0.66 39.66 18.03
C ILE A 48 -2.15 39.32 17.79
N SER A 49 -2.93 39.44 18.87
CA SER A 49 -4.40 39.61 19.03
C SER A 49 -5.41 38.85 18.15
N SER A 50 -6.22 38.01 18.78
CA SER A 50 -7.65 37.78 18.47
C SER A 50 -8.45 39.11 18.61
N PRO A 51 -9.64 39.36 18.01
CA PRO A 51 -10.61 38.41 17.47
C PRO A 51 -11.22 38.78 16.10
N LEU A 52 -11.49 37.79 15.25
CA LEU A 52 -12.53 37.92 14.23
C LEU A 52 -13.35 36.62 14.20
N LYS A 53 -14.52 36.71 14.82
CA LYS A 53 -15.71 35.95 14.41
C LYS A 53 -15.91 36.26 12.92
N ASN A 54 -15.90 35.23 12.09
CA ASN A 54 -16.63 35.27 10.83
C ASN A 54 -17.81 34.31 10.97
N THR A 55 -18.96 34.90 11.20
CA THR A 55 -20.28 34.32 10.95
C THR A 55 -20.50 34.40 9.45
N ASP A 56 -20.41 33.27 8.76
CA ASP A 56 -21.32 32.97 7.65
C ASP A 56 -21.30 31.47 7.36
N GLU A 57 -22.47 30.89 7.54
CA GLU A 57 -22.84 29.53 7.21
C GLU A 57 -22.98 29.38 5.69
N SER A 58 -22.14 28.54 5.11
CA SER A 58 -22.57 27.52 4.15
C SER A 58 -21.39 26.58 3.88
N ILE A 59 -21.01 25.81 4.89
CA ILE A 59 -20.23 24.60 4.65
C ILE A 59 -21.25 23.56 4.22
N GLN A 60 -21.25 23.20 2.94
CA GLN A 60 -21.76 21.89 2.57
C GLN A 60 -20.86 20.88 3.28
N GLU A 61 -21.46 20.01 4.10
CA GLU A 61 -20.87 18.71 4.36
C GLU A 61 -20.66 18.05 3.00
N VAL A 62 -19.40 18.06 2.56
CA VAL A 62 -18.97 17.17 1.51
C VAL A 62 -18.42 15.98 2.26
N ASP A 63 -19.17 14.88 2.25
CA ASP A 63 -18.62 13.59 2.62
C ASP A 63 -17.30 13.42 1.88
N LEU A 64 -16.20 13.32 2.63
CA LEU A 64 -14.92 12.90 2.09
C LEU A 64 -15.07 11.41 1.74
N GLN A 65 -15.67 11.14 0.58
CA GLN A 65 -15.44 9.87 -0.08
C GLN A 65 -13.96 9.82 -0.42
N TRP A 66 -13.25 8.97 0.31
CA TRP A 66 -11.96 8.45 -0.08
C TRP A 66 -12.07 7.92 -1.50
N ASP A 67 -11.57 8.69 -2.48
CA ASP A 67 -11.48 8.25 -3.87
C ASP A 67 -10.29 7.30 -4.01
N VAL A 68 -10.41 6.16 -3.34
CA VAL A 68 -9.77 4.94 -3.80
C VAL A 68 -10.70 4.44 -4.88
N SER A 69 -10.45 4.85 -6.13
CA SER A 69 -11.18 4.32 -7.27
C SER A 69 -10.93 2.81 -7.33
N HIS A 70 -11.81 2.04 -6.70
CA HIS A 70 -11.82 0.59 -6.78
C HIS A 70 -12.49 0.22 -8.12
N PRO A 71 -12.11 -0.90 -8.76
CA PRO A 71 -12.72 -1.33 -10.03
C PRO A 71 -14.25 -1.55 -9.96
N PHE A 72 -14.84 -1.49 -8.75
CA PHE A 72 -16.26 -1.65 -8.48
C PHE A 72 -17.03 -0.35 -8.21
N GLN A 73 -16.34 0.77 -7.98
CA GLN A 73 -17.00 2.06 -7.85
C GLN A 73 -17.36 2.59 -9.24
N ASN A 74 -18.49 2.12 -9.77
CA ASN A 74 -19.24 2.87 -10.77
C ASN A 74 -19.91 4.06 -10.07
N THR A 75 -19.13 5.03 -9.59
CA THR A 75 -19.67 6.36 -9.36
C THR A 75 -19.98 6.93 -10.74
N PRO A 76 -21.20 7.44 -11.01
CA PRO A 76 -21.47 8.13 -12.26
C PRO A 76 -20.72 9.45 -12.22
N SER A 77 -19.43 9.42 -12.51
CA SER A 77 -18.68 10.61 -12.84
C SER A 77 -19.34 11.17 -14.09
N ILE A 78 -19.89 12.38 -14.00
CA ILE A 78 -20.16 13.21 -15.18
C ILE A 78 -18.79 13.68 -15.68
N VAL A 79 -17.96 12.72 -16.10
CA VAL A 79 -16.84 12.94 -16.99
C VAL A 79 -17.45 12.68 -18.35
N THR A 80 -17.48 13.68 -19.21
CA THR A 80 -17.67 13.48 -20.65
C THR A 80 -16.78 12.31 -21.04
N LYS A 81 -17.36 11.11 -21.26
CA LYS A 81 -16.62 9.90 -21.60
C LYS A 81 -15.74 10.25 -22.80
N ALA A 82 -14.46 10.46 -22.56
CA ALA A 82 -13.48 10.23 -23.61
C ALA A 82 -13.67 8.75 -23.95
N ASN A 83 -14.21 8.46 -25.14
CA ASN A 83 -14.41 7.09 -25.61
C ASN A 83 -13.02 6.47 -25.86
N TYR A 84 -12.35 6.02 -24.81
CA TYR A 84 -11.12 5.22 -24.93
C TYR A 84 -11.49 3.88 -25.54
N THR A 85 -10.68 3.41 -26.48
CA THR A 85 -10.91 2.14 -27.18
C THR A 85 -10.00 1.03 -26.69
N ASN A 86 -8.91 1.38 -26.00
CA ASN A 86 -7.90 0.45 -25.54
C ASN A 86 -7.44 0.76 -24.12
N LYS A 87 -6.98 -0.27 -23.40
CA LYS A 87 -6.45 -0.18 -22.03
C LYS A 87 -5.24 -1.11 -21.86
N ARG A 88 -4.17 -0.65 -21.18
CA ARG A 88 -2.87 -1.33 -21.03
C ARG A 88 -2.23 -0.99 -19.69
N ILE A 89 -1.40 -1.89 -19.15
CA ILE A 89 -0.53 -1.61 -17.99
C ILE A 89 0.92 -1.68 -18.47
N LEU A 90 1.70 -0.66 -18.14
CA LEU A 90 3.12 -0.56 -18.45
C LEU A 90 3.95 -0.64 -17.18
N LYS A 91 4.84 -1.62 -17.09
CA LYS A 91 5.91 -1.65 -16.08
C LYS A 91 6.96 -0.58 -16.37
N PRO A 92 7.78 -0.19 -15.38
CA PRO A 92 8.97 0.62 -15.63
C PRO A 92 9.79 0.07 -16.80
N GLY A 93 10.04 0.90 -17.82
CA GLY A 93 10.80 0.52 -19.02
C GLY A 93 9.99 -0.07 -20.19
N GLU A 94 8.69 -0.32 -20.00
CA GLU A 94 7.79 -0.81 -21.06
C GLU A 94 7.16 0.35 -21.87
N ALA A 95 6.68 0.03 -23.07
CA ALA A 95 6.21 1.01 -24.05
C ALA A 95 5.03 0.50 -24.88
N LEU A 96 4.07 1.39 -25.18
CA LEU A 96 3.13 1.23 -26.27
C LEU A 96 3.73 1.80 -27.55
N ILE A 97 3.67 1.04 -28.64
CA ILE A 97 4.24 1.47 -29.92
C ILE A 97 3.14 1.64 -30.95
N PHE A 98 3.14 2.81 -31.60
CA PHE A 98 2.32 3.10 -32.77
C PHE A 98 3.21 3.26 -33.98
N GLU A 99 2.87 2.55 -35.05
CA GLU A 99 3.40 2.76 -36.40
C GLU A 99 2.33 3.50 -37.21
N VAL A 100 2.72 4.62 -37.83
CA VAL A 100 1.83 5.39 -38.72
C VAL A 100 2.44 5.46 -40.11
N GLU A 101 1.68 4.99 -41.10
CA GLU A 101 2.05 5.03 -42.51
C GLU A 101 0.79 5.25 -43.37
N ASN A 102 0.82 6.17 -44.34
CA ASN A 102 -0.27 6.38 -45.31
C ASN A 102 -1.67 6.55 -44.69
N SER A 103 -1.76 7.17 -43.52
CA SER A 103 -3.01 7.33 -42.74
C SER A 103 -3.59 6.02 -42.15
N GLN A 104 -2.77 4.98 -42.02
CA GLN A 104 -3.07 3.79 -41.22
C GLN A 104 -2.28 3.85 -39.91
N ILE A 105 -2.92 3.43 -38.82
CA ILE A 105 -2.29 3.30 -37.50
C ILE A 105 -2.24 1.81 -37.19
N THR A 106 -1.04 1.31 -36.90
CA THR A 106 -0.83 -0.04 -36.39
C THR A 106 -0.26 0.06 -34.98
N GLU A 107 -0.95 -0.50 -33.99
CA GLU A 107 -0.35 -0.71 -32.67
C GLU A 107 0.55 -1.95 -32.74
N ASP A 108 1.84 -1.78 -32.51
CA ASP A 108 2.75 -2.90 -32.45
C ASP A 108 2.65 -3.58 -31.08
N SER A 109 1.94 -4.70 -31.07
CA SER A 109 1.79 -5.55 -29.89
C SER A 109 2.97 -6.48 -29.66
N SER A 110 4.05 -6.47 -30.47
CA SER A 110 5.18 -7.40 -30.31
C SER A 110 5.92 -7.26 -28.98
N LEU A 111 5.83 -6.10 -28.33
CA LEU A 111 6.33 -5.88 -26.97
C LEU A 111 5.36 -6.34 -25.87
N PHE A 112 4.15 -6.76 -26.23
CA PHE A 112 3.14 -7.30 -25.31
C PHE A 112 2.86 -8.75 -25.66
N GLU A 113 3.19 -9.65 -24.74
CA GLU A 113 2.82 -11.07 -24.91
C GLU A 113 1.30 -11.18 -25.11
N LEU A 114 0.89 -11.61 -26.31
CA LEU A 114 -0.49 -11.97 -26.58
C LEU A 114 -0.82 -13.23 -25.78
N LEU A 115 -1.92 -13.19 -25.04
CA LEU A 115 -2.34 -14.36 -24.29
C LEU A 115 -2.77 -15.47 -25.27
N PRO A 116 -2.30 -16.72 -25.06
CA PRO A 116 -2.74 -17.88 -25.81
C PRO A 116 -4.27 -18.02 -25.87
N ALA A 117 -4.77 -18.63 -26.96
CA ALA A 117 -6.21 -18.76 -27.21
C ALA A 117 -6.96 -19.50 -26.09
N ASN A 118 -6.35 -20.50 -25.45
CA ASN A 118 -6.94 -21.21 -24.32
C ASN A 118 -7.09 -20.32 -23.08
N ILE A 119 -6.17 -19.39 -22.83
CA ILE A 119 -6.28 -18.41 -21.74
C ILE A 119 -7.40 -17.43 -22.03
N ASN A 120 -7.49 -16.90 -23.26
CA ASN A 120 -8.57 -16.00 -23.64
C ASN A 120 -9.95 -16.70 -23.55
N ALA A 121 -10.04 -17.98 -23.94
CA ALA A 121 -11.26 -18.76 -23.79
C ALA A 121 -11.65 -18.97 -22.31
N ALA A 122 -10.68 -19.19 -21.43
CA ALA A 122 -10.93 -19.31 -19.99
C ALA A 122 -11.42 -17.97 -19.39
N ILE A 123 -10.80 -16.85 -19.76
CA ILE A 123 -11.21 -15.51 -19.32
C ILE A 123 -12.62 -15.18 -19.82
N ALA A 124 -12.96 -15.53 -21.07
CA ALA A 124 -14.28 -15.28 -21.64
C ALA A 124 -15.43 -15.98 -20.89
N ARG A 125 -15.13 -17.00 -20.06
CA ARG A 125 -16.11 -17.66 -19.19
C ARG A 125 -16.42 -16.89 -17.91
N VAL A 126 -15.57 -15.95 -17.50
CA VAL A 126 -15.63 -15.17 -16.24
C VAL A 126 -16.47 -13.89 -16.45
N PRO A 127 -17.02 -13.22 -15.41
CA PRO A 127 -17.66 -11.92 -15.59
C PRO A 127 -16.75 -10.88 -16.25
N ALA A 128 -17.32 -10.07 -17.14
CA ALA A 128 -16.60 -9.05 -17.90
C ALA A 128 -15.81 -8.07 -17.03
N TRP A 129 -16.31 -7.76 -15.83
CA TRP A 129 -15.67 -6.83 -14.91
C TRP A 129 -14.32 -7.35 -14.36
N LEU A 130 -14.07 -8.67 -14.38
CA LEU A 130 -12.77 -9.27 -14.01
C LEU A 130 -11.80 -9.43 -15.17
N HIS A 131 -12.26 -9.32 -16.42
CA HIS A 131 -11.45 -9.73 -17.58
C HIS A 131 -10.12 -8.99 -17.63
N TYR A 132 -10.13 -7.69 -17.37
CA TYR A 132 -8.95 -6.86 -17.45
C TYR A 132 -7.89 -7.24 -16.41
N ASP A 133 -8.29 -7.37 -15.14
CA ASP A 133 -7.36 -7.66 -14.05
C ASP A 133 -6.89 -9.12 -14.10
N LEU A 134 -7.74 -10.04 -14.54
CA LEU A 134 -7.36 -11.43 -14.76
C LEU A 134 -6.36 -11.56 -15.93
N GLN A 135 -6.54 -10.80 -17.02
CA GLN A 135 -5.54 -10.72 -18.09
C GLN A 135 -4.20 -10.19 -17.57
N PHE A 136 -4.23 -9.16 -16.72
CA PHE A 136 -3.03 -8.64 -16.06
C PHE A 136 -2.35 -9.72 -15.22
N LYS A 137 -3.11 -10.47 -14.41
CA LYS A 137 -2.58 -11.58 -13.62
C LYS A 137 -1.90 -12.65 -14.46
N PHE A 138 -2.53 -13.09 -15.55
CA PHE A 138 -1.93 -14.06 -16.48
C PHE A 138 -0.62 -13.55 -17.10
N LYS A 139 -0.53 -12.25 -17.38
CA LYS A 139 0.70 -11.62 -17.88
C LYS A 139 1.81 -11.54 -16.82
N MET A 140 1.46 -11.37 -15.54
CA MET A 140 2.45 -11.38 -14.44
C MET A 140 3.05 -12.76 -14.21
N ILE A 141 2.29 -13.82 -14.46
CA ILE A 141 2.73 -15.20 -14.27
C ILE A 141 3.38 -15.68 -15.56
N THR A 142 4.70 -15.83 -15.61
CA THR A 142 5.41 -16.28 -16.83
C THR A 142 5.54 -17.80 -16.93
N GLN A 143 5.34 -18.53 -15.83
CA GLN A 143 5.49 -19.98 -15.80
C GLN A 143 4.27 -20.68 -16.41
N SER A 144 4.49 -21.39 -17.52
CA SER A 144 3.42 -22.04 -18.29
C SER A 144 2.61 -23.05 -17.47
N SER A 145 3.26 -23.86 -16.61
CA SER A 145 2.56 -24.83 -15.75
C SER A 145 1.60 -24.17 -14.76
N HIS A 146 1.90 -22.96 -14.29
CA HIS A 146 1.02 -22.22 -13.38
C HIS A 146 -0.14 -21.57 -14.14
N ARG A 147 0.11 -21.03 -15.35
CA ARG A 147 -0.97 -20.56 -16.23
C ARG A 147 -1.94 -21.69 -16.58
N THR A 148 -1.44 -22.90 -16.85
CA THR A 148 -2.28 -24.09 -17.09
C THR A 148 -3.16 -24.39 -15.87
N LYS A 149 -2.60 -24.42 -14.65
CA LYS A 149 -3.39 -24.60 -13.42
C LYS A 149 -4.51 -23.57 -13.26
N MET A 150 -4.25 -22.30 -13.58
CA MET A 150 -5.28 -21.25 -13.54
C MET A 150 -6.39 -21.53 -14.56
N VAL A 151 -6.03 -21.86 -15.80
CA VAL A 151 -6.99 -22.20 -16.86
C VAL A 151 -7.84 -23.39 -16.46
N ASP A 152 -7.22 -24.45 -15.94
CA ASP A 152 -7.91 -25.67 -15.51
C ASP A 152 -8.87 -25.37 -14.36
N LEU A 153 -8.44 -24.60 -13.36
CA LEU A 153 -9.29 -24.21 -12.23
C LEU A 153 -10.51 -23.42 -12.72
N LEU A 154 -10.31 -22.39 -13.55
CA LEU A 154 -11.41 -21.64 -14.15
C LEU A 154 -12.36 -22.58 -14.90
N ASN A 155 -11.84 -23.46 -15.75
CA ASN A 155 -12.61 -24.41 -16.57
C ASN A 155 -13.41 -25.42 -15.75
N ASN A 156 -12.85 -25.91 -14.65
CA ASN A 156 -13.49 -26.88 -13.77
C ASN A 156 -14.49 -26.24 -12.80
N THR A 157 -14.40 -24.92 -12.56
CA THR A 157 -15.29 -24.22 -11.65
C THR A 157 -16.72 -24.12 -12.24
N PRO A 158 -17.75 -24.59 -11.51
CA PRO A 158 -19.15 -24.39 -11.87
C PRO A 158 -19.50 -22.91 -12.02
N LYS A 159 -20.40 -22.56 -12.96
CA LYS A 159 -20.70 -21.16 -13.29
C LYS A 159 -21.16 -20.33 -12.10
N GLN A 160 -21.88 -20.94 -11.16
CA GLN A 160 -22.37 -20.33 -9.93
C GLN A 160 -21.28 -19.91 -8.92
N TYR A 161 -20.03 -20.36 -9.07
CA TYR A 161 -18.91 -20.02 -8.18
C TYR A 161 -17.79 -19.27 -8.92
N LEU A 162 -18.00 -19.00 -10.21
CA LEU A 162 -16.92 -18.68 -11.12
C LEU A 162 -16.41 -17.26 -10.91
N ASP A 163 -17.25 -16.33 -10.49
CA ASP A 163 -16.85 -14.98 -10.14
C ASP A 163 -16.02 -14.93 -8.86
N GLU A 164 -16.37 -15.68 -7.81
CA GLU A 164 -15.54 -15.75 -6.59
C GLU A 164 -14.18 -16.42 -6.84
N VAL A 165 -14.16 -17.56 -7.56
CA VAL A 165 -12.91 -18.26 -7.86
C VAL A 165 -12.02 -17.41 -8.77
N ALA A 166 -12.59 -16.77 -9.79
CA ALA A 166 -11.84 -15.88 -10.66
C ALA A 166 -11.34 -14.65 -9.91
N PHE A 167 -12.11 -14.09 -8.96
CA PHE A 167 -11.65 -13.01 -8.10
C PHE A 167 -10.44 -13.44 -7.27
N MET A 168 -10.51 -14.61 -6.60
CA MET A 168 -9.37 -15.14 -5.83
C MET A 168 -8.14 -15.35 -6.69
N LEU A 169 -8.27 -15.95 -7.88
CA LEU A 169 -7.13 -16.11 -8.80
C LEU A 169 -6.53 -14.78 -9.23
N THR A 170 -7.36 -13.76 -9.41
CA THR A 170 -6.96 -12.43 -9.85
C THR A 170 -6.16 -11.72 -8.75
N TYR A 171 -6.71 -11.66 -7.53
CA TYR A 171 -6.21 -10.78 -6.47
C TYR A 171 -5.41 -11.48 -5.37
N LEU A 172 -5.45 -12.81 -5.24
CA LEU A 172 -4.51 -13.50 -4.35
C LEU A 172 -3.08 -13.24 -4.85
N PRO A 173 -2.14 -12.82 -3.98
CA PRO A 173 -0.76 -12.61 -4.38
C PRO A 173 -0.16 -13.88 -5.00
N TYR A 174 0.69 -13.70 -6.00
CA TYR A 174 1.22 -14.86 -6.75
C TYR A 174 2.07 -15.75 -5.86
N GLU A 175 2.80 -15.16 -4.92
CA GLU A 175 3.60 -15.83 -3.90
C GLU A 175 2.76 -16.79 -3.04
N VAL A 176 1.51 -16.43 -2.74
CA VAL A 176 0.57 -17.27 -1.99
C VAL A 176 0.17 -18.49 -2.82
N LEU A 177 -0.16 -18.29 -4.10
CA LEU A 177 -0.61 -19.36 -4.99
C LEU A 177 0.48 -20.42 -5.28
N ILE A 178 1.76 -20.01 -5.24
CA ILE A 178 2.91 -20.90 -5.52
C ILE A 178 3.62 -21.42 -4.27
N ASP A 179 3.12 -21.09 -3.08
CA ASP A 179 3.69 -21.61 -1.85
C ASP A 179 3.68 -23.14 -1.87
N GLY A 180 4.79 -23.77 -1.46
CA GLY A 180 4.94 -25.23 -1.49
C GLY A 180 3.87 -25.97 -0.69
N ARG A 181 3.25 -25.32 0.30
CA ARG A 181 2.16 -25.88 1.11
C ARG A 181 0.76 -25.67 0.53
N PHE A 182 0.65 -25.00 -0.61
CA PHE A 182 -0.62 -24.68 -1.30
C PHE A 182 -0.65 -25.08 -2.78
N ILE A 183 0.46 -24.95 -3.50
CA ILE A 183 0.56 -25.07 -4.96
C ILE A 183 -0.03 -26.38 -5.54
N ASN A 184 -0.11 -27.44 -4.74
CA ASN A 184 -0.59 -28.75 -5.19
C ASN A 184 -2.11 -28.96 -5.05
N ASP A 185 -2.83 -28.03 -4.44
CA ASP A 185 -4.28 -28.14 -4.24
C ASP A 185 -4.94 -26.76 -4.37
N TRP A 186 -5.03 -26.31 -5.62
CA TRP A 186 -5.77 -25.09 -5.98
C TRP A 186 -7.29 -25.32 -6.01
N ASP A 187 -7.74 -26.57 -6.05
CA ASP A 187 -9.17 -26.93 -5.98
C ASP A 187 -9.77 -26.51 -4.63
N TYR A 188 -8.94 -26.32 -3.60
CA TYR A 188 -9.32 -25.64 -2.37
C TYR A 188 -10.00 -24.28 -2.61
N LEU A 189 -9.65 -23.52 -3.66
CA LEU A 189 -10.33 -22.27 -3.96
C LEU A 189 -11.80 -22.49 -4.34
N ILE A 190 -12.13 -23.58 -5.04
CA ILE A 190 -13.53 -23.97 -5.32
C ILE A 190 -14.20 -24.39 -4.02
N LYS A 191 -13.56 -25.26 -3.23
CA LYS A 191 -14.06 -25.72 -1.92
C LYS A 191 -14.37 -24.55 -0.99
N ASN A 192 -13.51 -23.54 -0.94
CA ASN A 192 -13.68 -22.34 -0.13
C ASN A 192 -15.00 -21.61 -0.46
N VAL A 193 -15.39 -21.56 -1.74
CA VAL A 193 -16.65 -20.96 -2.20
C VAL A 193 -17.83 -21.88 -1.92
N GLU A 194 -17.71 -23.18 -2.16
CA GLU A 194 -18.76 -24.16 -1.81
C GLU A 194 -19.17 -24.06 -0.33
N LEU A 195 -18.19 -23.85 0.56
CA LEU A 195 -18.43 -23.60 1.98
C LEU A 195 -19.18 -22.28 2.22
N ILE A 196 -18.90 -21.20 1.49
CA ILE A 196 -19.65 -19.92 1.61
C ILE A 196 -21.12 -20.16 1.34
N TYR A 197 -21.46 -20.81 0.23
CA TYR A 197 -22.85 -21.08 -0.14
C TYR A 197 -23.52 -22.01 0.87
N THR A 198 -22.84 -23.09 1.27
CA THR A 198 -23.34 -24.03 2.29
C THR A 198 -23.65 -23.32 3.61
N TYR A 199 -22.79 -22.39 4.03
CA TYR A 199 -22.96 -21.70 5.30
C TYR A 199 -24.02 -20.62 5.21
N ALA A 200 -24.13 -19.91 4.08
CA ALA A 200 -25.18 -18.92 3.86
C ALA A 200 -26.58 -19.55 4.06
N ASP A 201 -26.80 -20.77 3.56
CA ASP A 201 -28.07 -21.51 3.74
C ASP A 201 -28.37 -21.84 5.21
N SER A 202 -27.35 -21.85 6.07
CA SER A 202 -27.47 -22.20 7.49
C SER A 202 -27.66 -20.97 8.39
N LEU A 203 -27.34 -19.76 7.92
CA LEU A 203 -27.33 -18.53 8.72
C LEU A 203 -28.61 -17.71 8.50
N LYS A 204 -29.16 -17.12 9.57
CA LYS A 204 -30.44 -16.37 9.52
C LYS A 204 -30.25 -14.86 9.33
N TYR A 205 -29.07 -14.35 9.64
CA TYR A 205 -28.76 -12.92 9.66
C TYR A 205 -28.08 -12.41 8.40
N VAL A 206 -27.71 -13.31 7.48
CA VAL A 206 -27.02 -13.00 6.22
C VAL A 206 -27.60 -13.87 5.12
N ARG A 207 -27.67 -13.33 3.90
CA ARG A 207 -27.95 -14.14 2.70
C ARG A 207 -27.10 -13.65 1.53
N LEU A 208 -26.77 -14.56 0.62
CA LEU A 208 -26.11 -14.22 -0.65
C LEU A 208 -27.11 -13.55 -1.60
N VAL A 209 -26.62 -12.59 -2.36
CA VAL A 209 -27.39 -11.85 -3.37
C VAL A 209 -26.68 -11.96 -4.70
N GLU A 210 -27.27 -12.73 -5.60
CA GLU A 210 -26.84 -12.86 -6.99
C GLU A 210 -27.36 -11.68 -7.82
N LYS A 211 -26.46 -10.96 -8.48
CA LYS A 211 -26.78 -9.82 -9.35
C LYS A 211 -26.43 -10.10 -10.79
N GLY A 212 -27.23 -9.56 -11.70
CA GLY A 212 -27.05 -9.72 -13.14
C GLY A 212 -27.64 -11.02 -13.66
N ASP A 213 -27.16 -11.49 -14.80
CA ASP A 213 -27.61 -12.73 -15.44
C ASP A 213 -26.40 -13.61 -15.74
N THR A 214 -26.33 -14.77 -15.09
CA THR A 214 -25.28 -15.75 -15.31
C THR A 214 -25.28 -16.33 -16.72
N ASN A 215 -26.29 -16.11 -17.56
CA ASN A 215 -26.23 -16.44 -18.99
C ASN A 215 -25.52 -15.37 -19.84
N THR A 216 -25.31 -14.18 -19.27
CA THR A 216 -24.54 -13.08 -19.86
C THR A 216 -23.12 -13.06 -19.31
N ASN A 217 -22.33 -12.04 -19.70
CA ASN A 217 -21.02 -11.76 -19.10
C ASN A 217 -21.10 -10.75 -17.95
N ASP A 218 -22.29 -10.40 -17.47
CA ASP A 218 -22.49 -9.42 -16.42
C ASP A 218 -23.26 -10.05 -15.26
N TRP A 219 -22.50 -10.65 -14.33
CA TRP A 219 -23.00 -11.10 -13.04
C TRP A 219 -21.97 -10.87 -11.94
N LYS A 220 -22.44 -10.83 -10.70
CA LYS A 220 -21.63 -10.71 -9.49
C LYS A 220 -22.44 -11.14 -8.25
N THR A 221 -21.76 -11.53 -7.20
CA THR A 221 -22.34 -11.90 -5.92
C THR A 221 -21.99 -10.86 -4.85
N THR A 222 -22.89 -10.71 -3.89
CA THR A 222 -22.65 -9.98 -2.65
C THR A 222 -23.45 -10.61 -1.50
N THR A 223 -23.49 -9.96 -0.35
CA THR A 223 -24.29 -10.36 0.81
C THR A 223 -25.26 -9.24 1.21
N GLU A 224 -26.28 -9.60 1.97
CA GLU A 224 -27.07 -8.62 2.72
C GLU A 224 -27.31 -9.10 4.14
N TYR A 225 -27.36 -8.15 5.08
CA TYR A 225 -27.40 -8.41 6.51
C TYR A 225 -28.70 -7.94 7.13
N LYS A 226 -29.26 -8.78 8.02
CA LYS A 226 -30.43 -8.44 8.82
C LYS A 226 -29.99 -7.60 10.02
N ILE A 227 -30.38 -6.33 10.04
CA ILE A 227 -30.05 -5.36 11.09
C ILE A 227 -31.30 -5.04 11.91
N LYS A 228 -31.17 -4.98 13.23
CA LYS A 228 -32.28 -4.63 14.14
C LYS A 228 -32.31 -3.12 14.39
N THR A 229 -33.43 -2.46 14.06
CA THR A 229 -33.58 -0.99 14.13
C THR A 229 -34.54 -0.51 15.23
N GLY A 230 -35.20 -1.43 15.92
CA GLY A 230 -36.17 -1.15 16.98
C GLY A 230 -36.39 -2.38 17.84
N SER A 231 -37.37 -2.36 18.75
CA SER A 231 -37.63 -3.49 19.67
C SER A 231 -37.93 -4.80 18.93
N SER A 232 -38.65 -4.73 17.81
CA SER A 232 -39.04 -5.87 16.98
C SER A 232 -39.02 -5.57 15.46
N THR A 233 -38.29 -4.54 15.03
CA THR A 233 -38.17 -4.16 13.62
C THR A 233 -36.78 -4.49 13.07
N PHE A 234 -36.75 -5.01 11.84
CA PHE A 234 -35.53 -5.39 11.13
C PHE A 234 -35.52 -4.80 9.73
N ILE A 235 -34.32 -4.52 9.23
CA ILE A 235 -34.05 -4.19 7.82
C ILE A 235 -33.03 -5.17 7.27
N TRP A 236 -33.05 -5.37 5.95
CA TRP A 236 -31.95 -6.01 5.23
C TRP A 236 -31.10 -4.92 4.57
N ARG A 237 -29.78 -5.00 4.75
CA ARG A 237 -28.84 -4.04 4.20
C ARG A 237 -27.80 -4.78 3.36
N GLU A 238 -27.76 -4.47 2.07
CA GLU A 238 -26.78 -5.02 1.15
C GLU A 238 -25.43 -4.31 1.31
N ILE A 239 -24.35 -5.07 1.13
CA ILE A 239 -22.96 -4.62 1.20
C ILE A 239 -22.43 -4.41 -0.23
N ASP A 240 -21.51 -3.46 -0.42
CA ASP A 240 -20.78 -3.34 -1.69
C ASP A 240 -20.10 -4.68 -2.03
N PRO A 241 -20.31 -5.23 -3.25
CA PRO A 241 -19.68 -6.48 -3.69
C PRO A 241 -18.18 -6.54 -3.44
N TYR A 242 -17.45 -5.42 -3.54
CA TYR A 242 -16.03 -5.35 -3.25
C TYR A 242 -15.71 -5.91 -1.85
N TYR A 243 -16.48 -5.53 -0.83
CA TYR A 243 -16.24 -5.98 0.54
C TYR A 243 -16.60 -7.47 0.72
N TYR A 244 -17.60 -7.99 -0.01
CA TYR A 244 -17.89 -9.43 -0.05
C TYR A 244 -16.70 -10.20 -0.62
N TYR A 245 -16.22 -9.82 -1.80
CA TYR A 245 -15.09 -10.51 -2.41
C TYR A 245 -13.81 -10.37 -1.57
N GLN A 246 -13.53 -9.19 -1.05
CA GLN A 246 -12.28 -8.92 -0.35
C GLN A 246 -12.25 -9.51 1.07
N PHE A 247 -13.36 -9.47 1.80
CA PHE A 247 -13.40 -9.82 3.23
C PHE A 247 -14.27 -11.02 3.55
N ILE A 248 -14.91 -11.66 2.58
CA ILE A 248 -15.57 -12.96 2.75
C ILE A 248 -14.96 -14.00 1.82
N VAL A 249 -14.82 -13.70 0.52
CA VAL A 249 -14.33 -14.70 -0.44
C VAL A 249 -12.86 -15.03 -0.23
N MET A 250 -12.00 -14.01 -0.07
CA MET A 250 -10.55 -14.21 0.05
C MET A 250 -10.15 -15.02 1.30
N PRO A 251 -9.41 -16.15 1.15
CA PRO A 251 -9.10 -17.07 2.23
C PRO A 251 -7.83 -16.68 3.04
N LYS A 252 -7.52 -15.38 3.10
CA LYS A 252 -6.35 -14.83 3.80
C LYS A 252 -6.75 -13.60 4.64
N LEU A 253 -6.12 -13.38 5.79
CA LEU A 253 -6.44 -12.39 6.81
C LEU A 253 -5.28 -11.41 6.98
N GLU A 254 -4.10 -11.91 7.35
CA GLU A 254 -2.89 -11.13 7.67
C GLU A 254 -1.62 -12.00 7.54
N GLN A 255 -0.98 -12.40 8.66
CA GLN A 255 0.28 -13.15 8.69
C GLN A 255 0.15 -14.66 8.44
N GLU A 256 -1.04 -15.21 8.57
CA GLU A 256 -1.26 -16.62 8.33
C GLU A 256 -1.05 -16.93 6.84
N GLY A 257 -0.38 -18.04 6.55
CA GLY A 257 -0.27 -18.51 5.18
C GLY A 257 -1.54 -19.20 4.69
N LEU A 258 -1.87 -19.06 3.41
CA LEU A 258 -2.89 -19.95 2.83
C LEU A 258 -2.27 -21.34 2.64
N TYR A 259 -2.64 -22.30 3.50
CA TYR A 259 -2.08 -23.64 3.49
C TYR A 259 -3.18 -24.71 3.45
N VAL A 260 -2.91 -25.77 2.70
CA VAL A 260 -3.76 -26.99 2.60
C VAL A 260 -2.97 -28.25 2.92
N THR A 261 -1.67 -28.10 3.18
CA THR A 261 -0.81 -29.16 3.67
C THR A 261 -0.01 -28.67 4.87
N ASP A 262 0.21 -29.56 5.83
CA ASP A 262 0.97 -29.25 7.03
C ASP A 262 2.47 -29.49 6.86
N ASN A 263 3.25 -28.69 7.58
CA ASN A 263 4.67 -28.91 7.76
C ASN A 263 4.93 -29.32 9.21
N ALA A 264 5.40 -30.56 9.42
CA ALA A 264 5.72 -31.14 10.72
C ALA A 264 6.73 -30.33 11.56
N SER A 265 7.52 -29.47 10.93
CA SER A 265 8.47 -28.58 11.61
C SER A 265 7.91 -27.18 11.90
N SER A 266 6.72 -26.85 11.39
CA SER A 266 6.07 -25.57 11.70
C SER A 266 5.43 -25.64 13.08
N VAL A 267 5.75 -24.71 13.98
CA VAL A 267 5.20 -24.71 15.35
C VAL A 267 4.06 -23.71 15.55
N GLY A 268 3.76 -22.83 14.58
CA GLY A 268 2.68 -21.83 14.72
C GLY A 268 1.82 -21.63 13.47
N GLN A 269 2.03 -22.45 12.43
CA GLN A 269 1.30 -22.36 11.17
C GLN A 269 0.69 -23.70 10.74
N ARG A 270 -0.03 -24.36 11.65
CA ARG A 270 -0.74 -25.63 11.39
C ARG A 270 -2.17 -25.44 10.95
N THR A 271 -2.57 -26.31 10.02
CA THR A 271 -3.91 -26.39 9.41
C THR A 271 -4.54 -27.76 9.59
N TRP A 272 -3.71 -28.78 9.82
CA TRP A 272 -4.10 -30.19 9.84
C TRP A 272 -4.82 -30.66 8.57
N GLY A 273 -4.52 -30.01 7.44
CA GLY A 273 -5.12 -30.32 6.13
C GLY A 273 -6.45 -29.61 5.87
N TYR A 274 -6.87 -28.70 6.74
CA TYR A 274 -8.14 -27.98 6.62
C TYR A 274 -7.93 -26.47 6.58
N GLY A 275 -8.63 -25.79 5.68
CA GLY A 275 -8.71 -24.34 5.75
C GLY A 275 -9.43 -23.87 7.02
N TRP A 276 -9.11 -22.67 7.50
CA TRP A 276 -9.71 -22.14 8.75
C TRP A 276 -11.24 -22.11 8.72
N ARG A 277 -11.84 -21.82 7.55
CA ARG A 277 -13.30 -21.82 7.39
C ARG A 277 -13.92 -23.18 7.65
N GLU A 278 -13.30 -24.23 7.13
CA GLU A 278 -13.75 -25.61 7.30
C GLU A 278 -13.50 -26.08 8.74
N TYR A 279 -12.29 -25.81 9.24
CA TYR A 279 -11.85 -26.25 10.55
C TYR A 279 -12.71 -25.65 11.65
N LEU A 280 -12.91 -24.32 11.66
CA LEU A 280 -13.72 -23.64 12.66
C LEU A 280 -15.19 -24.05 12.58
N TRP A 281 -15.74 -24.25 11.39
CA TRP A 281 -17.17 -24.60 11.27
C TRP A 281 -17.47 -26.04 11.71
N PHE A 282 -16.66 -27.00 11.26
CA PHE A 282 -16.95 -28.43 11.44
C PHE A 282 -16.20 -29.11 12.58
N ASP A 283 -15.04 -28.59 12.99
CA ASP A 283 -14.08 -29.26 13.87
C ASP A 283 -13.74 -30.68 13.38
N PRO A 284 -13.19 -30.84 12.16
CA PRO A 284 -13.14 -32.14 11.48
C PRO A 284 -12.03 -33.08 11.97
N ASP A 285 -10.99 -32.56 12.63
CA ASP A 285 -9.87 -33.36 13.13
C ASP A 285 -10.12 -33.77 14.60
N THR A 286 -10.43 -35.05 14.82
CA THR A 286 -10.66 -35.58 16.18
C THR A 286 -9.43 -35.59 17.07
N THR A 287 -8.23 -35.59 16.49
CA THR A 287 -6.95 -35.56 17.23
C THR A 287 -6.51 -34.14 17.58
N HIS A 288 -6.92 -33.17 16.77
CA HIS A 288 -6.66 -31.75 16.96
C HIS A 288 -7.97 -30.97 17.07
N SER A 289 -8.93 -31.47 17.87
CA SER A 289 -10.20 -30.78 18.08
C SER A 289 -9.99 -29.56 18.98
N TYR A 290 -10.58 -28.42 18.63
CA TYR A 290 -10.55 -27.21 19.48
C TYR A 290 -11.65 -27.23 20.56
N ARG A 291 -12.50 -28.26 20.62
CA ARG A 291 -13.64 -28.24 21.56
C ARG A 291 -13.23 -28.47 23.01
N PRO A 292 -12.27 -29.35 23.35
CA PRO A 292 -11.80 -29.53 24.71
C PRO A 292 -10.83 -28.40 25.11
N VAL A 293 -11.34 -27.38 25.80
CA VAL A 293 -10.55 -26.23 26.26
C VAL A 293 -9.79 -26.56 27.55
N ASN A 294 -10.50 -27.07 28.56
CA ASN A 294 -9.94 -27.47 29.86
C ASN A 294 -9.07 -26.40 30.56
N ILE A 295 -9.43 -25.13 30.43
CA ILE A 295 -8.71 -24.01 31.06
C ILE A 295 -9.52 -23.44 32.22
N SER A 296 -8.85 -23.27 33.36
CA SER A 296 -9.39 -22.61 34.55
C SER A 296 -8.60 -21.37 34.90
N GLY A 297 -9.29 -20.39 35.49
CA GLY A 297 -8.70 -19.13 35.92
C GLY A 297 -9.58 -18.38 36.90
N TYR A 298 -9.32 -17.09 37.07
CA TYR A 298 -10.06 -16.26 38.02
C TYR A 298 -10.65 -15.03 37.32
N LYS A 299 -11.92 -14.71 37.61
CA LYS A 299 -12.46 -13.36 37.40
C LYS A 299 -12.43 -12.57 38.69
N GLU A 300 -12.21 -11.28 38.60
CA GLU A 300 -12.51 -10.37 39.70
C GLU A 300 -14.05 -10.29 39.88
N VAL A 301 -14.54 -10.40 41.12
CA VAL A 301 -15.98 -10.49 41.42
C VAL A 301 -16.52 -9.25 42.12
N ASP A 302 -15.68 -8.36 42.63
CA ASP A 302 -16.10 -7.08 43.20
C ASP A 302 -14.99 -6.02 43.22
N ALA A 303 -15.37 -4.77 43.54
CA ALA A 303 -14.46 -3.61 43.64
C ALA A 303 -13.44 -3.70 44.79
N LYS A 304 -13.42 -4.79 45.57
CA LYS A 304 -12.43 -5.06 46.61
C LYS A 304 -11.33 -6.00 46.12
N GLY A 305 -11.36 -6.41 44.85
CA GLY A 305 -10.37 -7.31 44.26
C GLY A 305 -10.59 -8.78 44.62
N ASN A 306 -11.77 -9.15 45.14
CA ASN A 306 -12.07 -10.55 45.39
C ASN A 306 -12.11 -11.33 44.07
N LYS A 307 -11.60 -12.56 44.07
CA LYS A 307 -11.51 -13.40 42.86
C LYS A 307 -12.42 -14.62 42.96
N GLY A 308 -13.20 -14.87 41.91
CA GLY A 308 -13.98 -16.10 41.71
C GLY A 308 -13.38 -16.95 40.60
N THR A 309 -13.38 -18.27 40.76
CA THR A 309 -12.86 -19.18 39.74
C THR A 309 -13.85 -19.35 38.58
N ILE A 310 -13.36 -19.29 37.34
CA ILE A 310 -14.09 -19.68 36.13
C ILE A 310 -13.32 -20.84 35.49
N THR A 311 -14.07 -21.82 35.00
CA THR A 311 -13.55 -22.92 34.21
C THR A 311 -14.29 -22.97 32.88
N ILE A 312 -13.53 -23.07 31.79
CA ILE A 312 -14.03 -23.35 30.45
C ILE A 312 -13.53 -24.75 30.09
N ASP A 313 -14.38 -25.77 30.28
CA ASP A 313 -14.03 -27.16 29.95
C ASP A 313 -14.15 -27.41 28.45
N THR A 314 -15.24 -26.92 27.85
CA THR A 314 -15.52 -27.13 26.42
C THR A 314 -16.14 -25.90 25.77
N ILE A 315 -16.03 -25.86 24.44
CA ILE A 315 -16.77 -24.94 23.57
C ILE A 315 -17.53 -25.70 22.47
N PRO A 316 -18.71 -25.19 22.06
CA PRO A 316 -19.43 -25.72 20.90
C PRO A 316 -18.70 -25.39 19.60
N ARG A 317 -19.09 -26.07 18.52
CA ARG A 317 -18.56 -25.72 17.21
C ARG A 317 -19.03 -24.33 16.79
N LEU A 318 -18.22 -23.57 16.09
CA LEU A 318 -18.64 -22.26 15.58
C LEU A 318 -19.89 -22.39 14.70
N GLY A 319 -19.92 -23.37 13.80
CA GLY A 319 -21.07 -23.63 12.94
C GLY A 319 -22.35 -23.99 13.72
N GLU A 320 -22.24 -24.57 14.91
CA GLU A 320 -23.41 -24.89 15.75
C GLU A 320 -24.02 -23.62 16.35
N ILE A 321 -23.19 -22.72 16.89
CA ILE A 321 -23.70 -21.53 17.57
C ILE A 321 -24.07 -20.40 16.61
N MET A 322 -23.42 -20.26 15.46
CA MET A 322 -23.73 -19.15 14.53
C MET A 322 -25.04 -19.33 13.76
N GLN A 323 -25.63 -20.53 13.75
CA GLN A 323 -26.97 -20.76 13.19
C GLN A 323 -28.09 -20.21 14.08
N MET A 324 -27.76 -19.87 15.33
CA MET A 324 -28.74 -19.47 16.34
C MET A 324 -29.21 -18.01 16.17
N PRO A 325 -28.33 -16.98 16.05
CA PRO A 325 -28.72 -15.57 15.94
C PRO A 325 -29.66 -15.28 14.77
N GLU A 326 -30.70 -14.49 15.02
CA GLU A 326 -31.65 -14.07 13.98
C GLU A 326 -31.15 -12.86 13.15
N TYR A 327 -30.29 -12.03 13.74
CA TYR A 327 -29.84 -10.76 13.15
C TYR A 327 -28.36 -10.49 13.45
N LEU A 328 -27.70 -9.69 12.61
CA LEU A 328 -26.26 -9.43 12.71
C LEU A 328 -25.96 -8.65 13.99
N TRP A 329 -26.60 -7.50 14.13
CA TRP A 329 -26.54 -6.61 15.29
C TRP A 329 -27.62 -5.54 15.27
N ASN A 330 -27.72 -4.79 16.36
CA ASN A 330 -28.68 -3.70 16.57
C ASN A 330 -28.05 -2.30 16.44
N GLN A 331 -26.82 -2.22 15.91
CA GLN A 331 -26.02 -1.00 15.78
C GLN A 331 -25.81 -0.25 17.11
N GLN A 332 -25.95 -0.93 18.25
CA GLN A 332 -25.64 -0.38 19.56
C GLN A 332 -24.21 -0.74 19.94
N MET A 333 -23.37 0.29 20.08
CA MET A 333 -22.00 0.14 20.56
C MET A 333 -22.02 -0.34 22.01
N THR A 334 -21.77 -1.64 22.20
CA THR A 334 -21.95 -2.32 23.47
C THR A 334 -20.67 -3.03 23.85
N ILE A 335 -20.33 -2.98 25.15
CA ILE A 335 -19.34 -3.87 25.71
C ILE A 335 -20.05 -5.02 26.41
N TYR A 336 -19.76 -6.24 26.00
CA TYR A 336 -20.36 -7.42 26.61
C TYR A 336 -19.33 -8.21 27.42
N LEU A 337 -19.69 -8.59 28.65
CA LEU A 337 -18.81 -9.23 29.64
C LEU A 337 -18.53 -10.71 29.39
N PHE A 338 -17.31 -11.18 29.65
CA PHE A 338 -16.89 -12.56 29.44
C PHE A 338 -17.82 -13.66 29.99
N ASN A 339 -17.81 -14.83 29.32
CA ASN A 339 -18.43 -16.08 29.74
C ASN A 339 -19.96 -15.99 29.95
N ARG A 340 -20.64 -15.45 28.95
CA ARG A 340 -22.12 -15.42 28.89
C ARG A 340 -22.65 -16.75 28.35
N ASP A 341 -23.91 -17.03 28.65
CA ASP A 341 -24.64 -18.08 27.94
C ASP A 341 -24.89 -17.66 26.49
N PHE A 342 -24.93 -18.64 25.59
CA PHE A 342 -25.35 -18.44 24.21
C PHE A 342 -26.88 -18.44 24.15
N ASP A 343 -27.47 -17.34 23.68
CA ASP A 343 -28.93 -17.17 23.55
C ASP A 343 -29.31 -16.70 22.14
N SER A 344 -30.38 -17.28 21.59
CA SER A 344 -30.98 -16.88 20.31
C SER A 344 -31.48 -15.43 20.23
N ALA A 345 -31.73 -14.80 21.38
CA ALA A 345 -32.05 -13.37 21.44
C ALA A 345 -30.82 -12.47 21.23
N GLN A 346 -29.60 -13.00 21.37
CA GLN A 346 -28.36 -12.26 21.14
C GLN A 346 -28.10 -12.10 19.64
N SER A 347 -27.37 -11.04 19.30
CA SER A 347 -26.98 -10.79 17.91
C SER A 347 -25.81 -11.67 17.48
N ALA A 348 -25.59 -11.80 16.17
CA ALA A 348 -24.47 -12.57 15.65
C ALA A 348 -23.11 -12.07 16.16
N LEU A 349 -22.91 -10.75 16.24
CA LEU A 349 -21.68 -10.16 16.80
C LEU A 349 -21.50 -10.46 18.30
N ASP A 350 -22.56 -10.48 19.10
CA ASP A 350 -22.47 -10.84 20.53
C ASP A 350 -22.06 -12.32 20.69
N VAL A 351 -22.76 -13.21 19.98
CA VAL A 351 -22.51 -14.65 20.01
C VAL A 351 -21.10 -14.99 19.51
N LEU A 352 -20.67 -14.38 18.41
CA LEU A 352 -19.33 -14.57 17.85
C LEU A 352 -18.25 -14.13 18.84
N GLY A 353 -18.36 -12.93 19.40
CA GLY A 353 -17.38 -12.40 20.36
C GLY A 353 -17.32 -13.24 21.63
N ASN A 354 -18.47 -13.71 22.14
CA ASN A 354 -18.52 -14.62 23.28
C ASN A 354 -17.85 -15.96 22.95
N TRP A 355 -18.10 -16.53 21.75
CA TRP A 355 -17.47 -17.76 21.31
C TRP A 355 -15.95 -17.61 21.21
N CYS A 356 -15.45 -16.56 20.57
CA CYS A 356 -14.02 -16.31 20.44
C CYS A 356 -13.35 -16.14 21.81
N SER A 357 -13.97 -15.39 22.73
CA SER A 357 -13.45 -15.21 24.09
C SER A 357 -13.37 -16.53 24.88
N ARG A 358 -14.31 -17.46 24.67
CA ARG A 358 -14.28 -18.79 25.29
C ARG A 358 -13.34 -19.76 24.58
N CYS A 359 -13.03 -19.50 23.31
CA CYS A 359 -12.04 -20.24 22.54
C CYS A 359 -10.62 -19.88 22.96
N ILE A 360 -10.34 -18.61 23.26
CA ILE A 360 -9.06 -18.15 23.84
C ILE A 360 -9.33 -17.55 25.22
N PRO A 361 -9.64 -18.36 26.24
CA PRO A 361 -10.00 -17.83 27.55
C PRO A 361 -8.80 -17.32 28.36
N MET A 362 -7.56 -17.52 27.91
CA MET A 362 -6.35 -17.26 28.69
C MET A 362 -5.25 -16.58 27.86
N ASP A 363 -4.59 -15.59 28.48
CA ASP A 363 -3.39 -14.95 27.94
C ASP A 363 -2.18 -15.90 27.96
N VAL A 364 -1.19 -15.61 27.12
CA VAL A 364 0.11 -16.30 27.20
C VAL A 364 0.74 -16.11 28.59
N THR A 365 1.01 -17.20 29.29
CA THR A 365 1.55 -17.19 30.67
C THR A 365 3.06 -17.39 30.75
N ASP A 366 3.70 -17.87 29.67
CA ASP A 366 5.15 -18.08 29.58
C ASP A 366 5.69 -17.33 28.36
N ALA A 367 6.72 -16.49 28.56
CA ALA A 367 7.35 -15.72 27.50
C ALA A 367 8.05 -16.61 26.44
N ASN A 368 8.37 -17.86 26.78
CA ASN A 368 8.97 -18.83 25.85
C ASN A 368 7.93 -19.64 25.06
N ASP A 369 6.63 -19.47 25.35
CA ASP A 369 5.58 -20.14 24.61
C ASP A 369 5.49 -19.60 23.18
N TYR A 370 5.38 -20.50 22.20
CA TYR A 370 5.32 -20.10 20.80
C TYR A 370 3.97 -19.42 20.51
N ARG A 371 3.96 -18.47 19.58
CA ARG A 371 2.76 -17.71 19.22
C ARG A 371 2.26 -18.11 17.82
N PRO A 372 1.12 -18.85 17.72
CA PRO A 372 0.60 -19.27 16.42
C PRO A 372 -0.06 -18.12 15.68
N SER A 373 0.04 -18.10 14.35
CA SER A 373 -0.71 -17.17 13.49
C SER A 373 -1.80 -17.88 12.68
N GLN A 374 -1.79 -19.21 12.58
CA GLN A 374 -2.88 -19.93 11.91
C GLN A 374 -4.13 -20.01 12.79
N PRO A 375 -5.31 -19.60 12.31
CA PRO A 375 -6.55 -19.64 13.09
C PRO A 375 -6.89 -21.03 13.64
N ASN A 376 -6.60 -22.11 12.89
CA ASN A 376 -6.84 -23.47 13.36
C ASN A 376 -6.00 -23.77 14.61
N HIS A 377 -4.70 -23.46 14.52
CA HIS A 377 -3.75 -23.67 15.61
C HIS A 377 -4.07 -22.77 16.80
N ILE A 378 -4.41 -21.50 16.56
CA ILE A 378 -4.87 -20.57 17.59
C ILE A 378 -6.08 -21.15 18.33
N ALA A 379 -7.11 -21.57 17.60
CA ALA A 379 -8.35 -22.10 18.17
C ALA A 379 -8.10 -23.34 19.03
N TRP A 380 -7.25 -24.26 18.57
CA TRP A 380 -6.88 -25.48 19.32
C TRP A 380 -6.00 -25.21 20.54
N LYS A 381 -5.14 -24.19 20.48
CA LYS A 381 -4.19 -23.89 21.56
C LYS A 381 -4.88 -23.26 22.78
N HIS A 382 -5.98 -22.55 22.58
CA HIS A 382 -6.77 -21.87 23.62
C HIS A 382 -6.06 -20.77 24.41
N ILE A 383 -4.84 -20.40 24.01
CA ILE A 383 -4.00 -19.43 24.70
C ILE A 383 -3.43 -18.46 23.68
N GLY A 384 -3.62 -17.16 23.91
CA GLY A 384 -3.27 -16.11 22.96
C GLY A 384 -3.33 -14.72 23.59
N ASN A 385 -2.71 -13.74 22.93
CA ASN A 385 -2.86 -12.32 23.25
C ASN A 385 -3.62 -11.63 22.09
N CYS A 386 -3.63 -10.30 22.09
CA CYS A 386 -4.32 -9.46 21.10
C CYS A 386 -4.17 -9.91 19.64
N HIS A 387 -2.99 -10.38 19.22
CA HIS A 387 -2.77 -10.86 17.85
C HIS A 387 -3.48 -12.17 17.53
N GLU A 388 -3.37 -13.18 18.38
CA GLU A 388 -4.12 -14.42 18.25
C GLU A 388 -5.63 -14.17 18.35
N ASP A 389 -6.05 -13.27 19.25
CA ASP A 389 -7.44 -12.86 19.41
C ASP A 389 -7.97 -12.28 18.09
N ALA A 390 -7.31 -11.27 17.54
CA ALA A 390 -7.75 -10.59 16.32
C ALA A 390 -7.73 -11.51 15.09
N LEU A 391 -6.77 -12.44 14.98
CA LEU A 391 -6.73 -13.45 13.92
C LEU A 391 -7.88 -14.45 14.05
N LEU A 392 -8.16 -14.95 15.26
CA LEU A 392 -9.28 -15.85 15.49
C LEU A 392 -10.63 -15.15 15.23
N VAL A 393 -10.79 -13.91 15.69
CA VAL A 393 -12.00 -13.12 15.42
C VAL A 393 -12.19 -12.93 13.93
N ALA A 394 -11.15 -12.54 13.20
CA ALA A 394 -11.22 -12.36 11.76
C ALA A 394 -11.62 -13.67 11.05
N ALA A 395 -10.96 -14.79 11.38
CA ALA A 395 -11.29 -16.09 10.82
C ALA A 395 -12.72 -16.53 11.13
N ALA A 396 -13.15 -16.40 12.39
CA ALA A 396 -14.48 -16.79 12.83
C ALA A 396 -15.56 -15.89 12.21
N ALA A 397 -15.35 -14.58 12.14
CA ALA A 397 -16.26 -13.65 11.47
C ALA A 397 -16.44 -14.01 10.00
N ARG A 398 -15.34 -14.19 9.25
CA ARG A 398 -15.40 -14.52 7.82
C ARG A 398 -15.87 -15.95 7.54
N THR A 399 -15.70 -16.87 8.49
CA THR A 399 -16.34 -18.19 8.47
C THR A 399 -17.85 -18.05 8.59
N SER A 400 -18.30 -17.08 9.38
CA SER A 400 -19.71 -16.78 9.63
C SER A 400 -20.28 -15.73 8.66
N LEU A 401 -19.60 -15.51 7.53
CA LEU A 401 -19.96 -14.56 6.47
C LEU A 401 -20.14 -13.10 6.92
N ILE A 402 -19.40 -12.70 7.97
CA ILE A 402 -19.31 -11.33 8.45
C ILE A 402 -18.02 -10.72 7.89
N PRO A 403 -18.06 -9.60 7.16
CA PRO A 403 -16.92 -9.07 6.43
C PRO A 403 -16.06 -8.30 7.42
N LEU A 404 -14.98 -8.93 7.86
CA LEU A 404 -14.10 -8.40 8.89
C LEU A 404 -12.70 -8.11 8.33
N MET A 405 -12.23 -6.88 8.49
CA MET A 405 -10.86 -6.45 8.19
C MET A 405 -10.00 -6.53 9.45
N HIS A 406 -8.87 -7.24 9.40
CA HIS A 406 -7.89 -7.25 10.49
C HIS A 406 -7.15 -5.91 10.52
N ILE A 407 -7.02 -5.31 11.70
CA ILE A 407 -6.44 -3.98 11.92
C ILE A 407 -5.23 -4.08 12.84
N GLY A 408 -4.17 -3.35 12.53
CA GLY A 408 -3.01 -3.19 13.41
C GLY A 408 -2.63 -1.74 13.69
N ASP A 409 -2.22 -1.51 14.93
CA ASP A 409 -1.63 -0.28 15.44
C ASP A 409 -0.24 -0.60 16.01
N PHE A 410 0.72 -0.76 15.12
CA PHE A 410 1.99 -1.45 15.41
C PHE A 410 2.84 -0.76 16.47
N CYS A 411 2.91 0.57 16.42
CA CYS A 411 3.71 1.32 17.39
C CYS A 411 3.04 1.32 18.77
N ASP A 412 1.71 1.25 18.78
CA ASP A 412 0.88 1.30 19.97
C ASP A 412 0.51 -0.10 20.51
N ASP A 413 1.14 -1.15 19.96
CA ASP A 413 1.13 -2.53 20.45
C ASP A 413 -0.29 -3.10 20.64
N HIS A 414 -1.17 -2.86 19.66
CA HIS A 414 -2.51 -3.42 19.66
C HIS A 414 -3.01 -3.75 18.26
N VAL A 415 -3.90 -4.73 18.19
CA VAL A 415 -4.52 -5.22 16.95
C VAL A 415 -5.94 -5.70 17.24
N TRP A 416 -6.83 -5.57 16.25
CA TRP A 416 -8.27 -5.85 16.41
C TRP A 416 -8.94 -6.08 15.05
N GLY A 417 -10.27 -6.16 15.01
CA GLY A 417 -11.06 -6.26 13.78
C GLY A 417 -11.94 -5.03 13.51
N MET A 418 -12.31 -4.83 12.26
CA MET A 418 -13.43 -3.95 11.90
C MET A 418 -14.43 -4.70 11.04
N ILE A 419 -15.73 -4.51 11.30
CA ILE A 419 -16.80 -5.13 10.51
C ILE A 419 -17.54 -4.09 9.67
N HIS A 420 -17.99 -4.50 8.49
CA HIS A 420 -18.86 -3.70 7.63
C HIS A 420 -20.27 -4.31 7.60
N ASP A 421 -21.31 -3.53 7.91
CA ASP A 421 -22.69 -4.03 7.98
C ASP A 421 -23.53 -3.68 6.75
N GLY A 422 -22.91 -3.08 5.73
CA GLY A 422 -23.55 -2.61 4.50
C GLY A 422 -23.97 -1.13 4.55
N GLY A 423 -23.73 -0.41 5.66
CA GLY A 423 -23.94 1.04 5.74
C GLY A 423 -23.04 1.81 4.77
N ASP A 424 -23.32 3.09 4.54
CA ASP A 424 -22.56 3.95 3.62
C ASP A 424 -21.12 4.15 4.14
N ASN A 425 -20.21 3.25 3.74
CA ASN A 425 -18.77 3.24 4.05
C ASN A 425 -18.40 3.15 5.54
N ILE A 426 -19.31 2.72 6.41
CA ILE A 426 -19.05 2.70 7.86
C ILE A 426 -18.45 1.35 8.26
N TRP A 427 -17.17 1.38 8.61
CA TRP A 427 -16.51 0.28 9.30
C TRP A 427 -16.62 0.48 10.81
N HIS A 428 -17.05 -0.56 11.50
CA HIS A 428 -17.24 -0.53 12.94
C HIS A 428 -16.15 -1.33 13.63
N HIS A 429 -15.54 -0.73 14.65
CA HIS A 429 -14.60 -1.42 15.53
C HIS A 429 -15.24 -2.67 16.13
N TYR A 430 -14.50 -3.78 16.14
CA TYR A 430 -14.96 -5.05 16.65
C TYR A 430 -13.78 -5.92 17.13
N GLU A 431 -13.77 -6.20 18.43
CA GLU A 431 -12.81 -7.13 19.02
C GLU A 431 -13.47 -7.92 20.17
N PHE A 432 -12.80 -8.98 20.62
CA PHE A 432 -12.89 -9.31 22.03
C PHE A 432 -11.51 -9.03 22.66
N PHE A 433 -11.53 -8.35 23.80
CA PHE A 433 -10.32 -7.90 24.45
C PHE A 433 -9.82 -8.94 25.45
N ARG A 434 -8.94 -9.84 24.95
CA ARG A 434 -8.24 -10.89 25.73
C ARG A 434 -9.16 -11.89 26.42
N GLY A 435 -8.61 -12.97 26.98
CA GLY A 435 -9.40 -13.99 27.68
C GLY A 435 -9.72 -13.63 29.14
N GLY A 436 -10.92 -13.99 29.63
CA GLY A 436 -11.36 -13.66 30.99
C GLY A 436 -10.91 -14.61 32.10
N CYS A 437 -10.12 -15.65 31.80
CA CYS A 437 -9.51 -16.55 32.79
C CYS A 437 -8.10 -16.10 33.24
N SER A 438 -7.61 -14.92 32.80
CA SER A 438 -6.25 -14.47 33.13
C SER A 438 -6.06 -14.13 34.64
N PRO A 439 -5.15 -14.81 35.39
CA PRO A 439 -5.08 -14.70 36.86
C PRO A 439 -4.66 -13.33 37.40
N SER A 440 -4.02 -12.49 36.59
CA SER A 440 -3.34 -11.25 37.02
C SER A 440 -3.99 -9.96 36.53
N ARG A 441 -5.17 -10.04 35.89
CA ARG A 441 -5.72 -8.93 35.10
C ARG A 441 -7.18 -8.61 35.51
N PRO A 442 -7.63 -7.34 35.39
CA PRO A 442 -8.90 -6.85 35.92
C PRO A 442 -10.15 -7.38 35.18
N TYR A 443 -11.34 -7.22 35.78
CA TYR A 443 -12.64 -7.74 35.31
C TYR A 443 -13.04 -7.41 33.84
N TRP A 444 -12.48 -6.36 33.24
CA TRP A 444 -12.84 -5.88 31.89
C TRP A 444 -12.31 -6.76 30.74
N TRP A 445 -11.81 -7.95 31.05
CA TRP A 445 -11.13 -8.87 30.13
C TRP A 445 -12.09 -9.96 29.65
N GLY A 446 -11.91 -10.45 28.42
CA GLY A 446 -12.91 -11.32 27.77
C GLY A 446 -14.13 -10.56 27.28
N MET A 447 -14.05 -9.23 27.23
CA MET A 447 -15.14 -8.39 26.79
C MET A 447 -15.18 -8.33 25.27
N THR A 448 -16.36 -8.59 24.69
CA THR A 448 -16.62 -8.21 23.29
C THR A 448 -16.80 -6.70 23.25
N ASN A 449 -15.91 -6.00 22.58
CA ASN A 449 -15.90 -4.55 22.48
C ASN A 449 -16.31 -4.14 21.07
N MET A 450 -17.40 -3.37 21.01
CA MET A 450 -17.92 -2.76 19.80
C MET A 450 -18.00 -1.24 19.95
N GLN A 451 -17.20 -0.64 20.82
CA GLN A 451 -17.20 0.81 20.97
C GLN A 451 -16.59 1.49 19.75
N GLU A 452 -17.14 2.66 19.42
CA GLU A 452 -16.56 3.50 18.38
C GLU A 452 -15.10 3.82 18.71
N TYR A 453 -14.22 3.67 17.73
CA TYR A 453 -12.79 4.00 17.82
C TYR A 453 -11.95 3.22 18.82
N GLY A 454 -12.49 2.21 19.52
CA GLY A 454 -11.75 1.49 20.56
C GLY A 454 -11.27 2.44 21.67
N HIS A 455 -12.07 2.67 22.71
CA HIS A 455 -11.69 3.60 23.78
C HIS A 455 -10.66 2.98 24.73
N TYR A 456 -9.39 3.03 24.34
CA TYR A 456 -8.30 2.44 25.09
C TYR A 456 -7.56 3.40 26.02
N GLY A 457 -7.85 4.71 25.94
CA GLY A 457 -7.21 5.74 26.74
C GLY A 457 -5.76 6.03 26.33
N TRP A 458 -5.35 5.65 25.11
CA TRP A 458 -4.09 6.03 24.50
C TRP A 458 -4.31 6.66 23.13
N ASN A 459 -3.36 7.49 22.68
CA ASN A 459 -3.38 8.01 21.32
C ASN A 459 -2.81 6.95 20.38
N SER A 460 -3.54 6.56 19.34
CA SER A 460 -2.99 5.77 18.23
C SER A 460 -2.11 6.62 17.32
N SER A 461 -1.17 5.98 16.61
CA SER A 461 -0.21 6.66 15.73
C SER A 461 -0.57 6.48 14.25
N LEU A 462 -0.37 5.29 13.69
CA LEU A 462 -0.81 4.95 12.34
C LEU A 462 -1.51 3.61 12.43
N VAL A 463 -2.81 3.60 12.14
CA VAL A 463 -3.64 2.40 12.20
C VAL A 463 -3.89 1.91 10.79
N GLN A 464 -3.49 0.66 10.51
CA GLN A 464 -3.58 0.07 9.17
C GLN A 464 -4.40 -1.22 9.20
N GLY A 465 -5.35 -1.31 8.28
CA GLY A 465 -6.07 -2.53 7.95
C GLY A 465 -5.34 -3.37 6.90
N TYR A 466 -5.46 -4.68 7.04
CA TYR A 466 -4.87 -5.64 6.12
C TYR A 466 -5.89 -6.08 5.08
N VAL A 467 -5.49 -5.90 3.82
CA VAL A 467 -6.30 -6.32 2.67
C VAL A 467 -5.71 -7.64 2.15
N PRO A 468 -6.53 -8.69 1.94
CA PRO A 468 -6.03 -10.02 1.54
C PRO A 468 -5.27 -10.10 0.20
N ASP A 469 -5.33 -9.05 -0.62
CA ASP A 469 -4.53 -8.92 -1.85
C ASP A 469 -3.09 -8.39 -1.60
N GLY A 470 -2.72 -8.24 -0.32
CA GLY A 470 -1.41 -7.79 0.12
C GLY A 470 -1.33 -6.29 0.41
N ARG A 471 -2.37 -5.49 0.15
CA ARG A 471 -2.35 -4.05 0.47
C ARG A 471 -2.50 -3.78 1.97
N LEU A 472 -2.03 -2.59 2.37
CA LEU A 472 -2.32 -1.99 3.68
C LEU A 472 -3.21 -0.77 3.46
N PHE A 473 -4.30 -0.68 4.23
CA PHE A 473 -5.28 0.40 4.13
C PHE A 473 -5.22 1.26 5.39
N ASN A 474 -5.02 2.58 5.25
CA ASN A 474 -4.93 3.46 6.42
C ASN A 474 -6.33 3.81 6.96
N VAL A 475 -6.57 3.50 8.24
CA VAL A 475 -7.81 3.82 8.97
C VAL A 475 -7.55 4.71 10.18
N SER A 476 -6.44 5.45 10.21
CA SER A 476 -6.06 6.31 11.33
C SER A 476 -7.10 7.40 11.63
N ASP A 477 -7.85 7.85 10.62
CA ASP A 477 -8.97 8.77 10.82
C ASP A 477 -10.05 8.18 11.72
N CYS A 478 -10.23 6.85 11.71
CA CYS A 478 -11.14 6.17 12.63
C CYS A 478 -10.55 6.11 14.04
N TYR A 479 -9.25 6.01 14.25
CA TYR A 479 -8.69 5.73 15.59
C TYR A 479 -7.90 6.87 16.23
N SER A 480 -7.75 8.01 15.56
CA SER A 480 -7.16 9.21 16.20
C SER A 480 -8.05 9.67 17.36
N GLU A 481 -7.46 9.77 18.57
CA GLU A 481 -8.13 10.20 19.81
C GLU A 481 -8.82 11.57 19.62
N ASN A 482 -8.08 12.56 19.11
CA ASN A 482 -8.65 13.86 18.75
C ASN A 482 -9.04 13.83 17.27
N LYS A 483 -10.29 14.25 17.00
CA LYS A 483 -10.84 14.37 15.65
C LYS A 483 -10.88 15.83 15.17
N PRO A 484 -10.75 16.08 13.85
CA PRO A 484 -10.25 15.13 12.85
C PRO A 484 -8.78 14.76 13.12
N SER A 485 -8.27 13.71 12.48
CA SER A 485 -6.84 13.35 12.63
C SER A 485 -5.93 14.47 12.07
N ALA A 486 -4.62 14.32 12.26
CA ALA A 486 -3.65 15.17 11.57
C ALA A 486 -3.35 14.61 10.18
N THR A 487 -2.93 15.44 9.23
CA THR A 487 -2.59 14.99 7.87
C THR A 487 -1.08 15.09 7.65
N LEU A 488 -0.47 14.01 7.16
CA LEU A 488 0.91 14.01 6.66
C LEU A 488 0.89 14.18 5.14
N ASN A 489 1.54 15.24 4.64
CA ASN A 489 1.80 15.47 3.23
C ASN A 489 3.32 15.37 2.99
N LEU A 490 3.81 14.19 2.65
CA LEU A 490 5.22 13.91 2.44
C LEU A 490 5.53 13.79 0.94
N THR A 491 6.41 14.65 0.44
CA THR A 491 6.98 14.57 -0.91
C THR A 491 8.42 14.10 -0.85
N ILE A 492 8.78 13.10 -1.65
CA ILE A 492 10.15 12.58 -1.77
C ILE A 492 10.69 12.88 -3.16
N ILE A 493 11.81 13.59 -3.20
CA ILE A 493 12.49 14.04 -4.42
C ILE A 493 13.95 13.57 -4.44
N ASP A 494 14.54 13.49 -5.62
CA ASP A 494 15.99 13.35 -5.77
C ASP A 494 16.72 14.68 -5.56
N SER A 495 18.06 14.65 -5.62
CA SER A 495 18.92 15.82 -5.44
C SER A 495 18.80 16.88 -6.55
N LEU A 496 18.06 16.62 -7.63
CA LEU A 496 17.68 17.61 -8.66
C LEU A 496 16.23 18.11 -8.50
N GLY A 497 15.55 17.70 -7.43
CA GLY A 497 14.18 18.07 -7.14
C GLY A 497 13.13 17.33 -7.96
N LYS A 498 13.49 16.21 -8.62
CA LYS A 498 12.52 15.39 -9.36
C LYS A 498 11.88 14.35 -8.44
N PRO A 499 10.57 14.10 -8.56
CA PRO A 499 9.86 13.17 -7.67
C PRO A 499 10.34 11.72 -7.82
N ILE A 500 10.27 10.93 -6.75
CA ILE A 500 10.63 9.51 -6.76
C ILE A 500 9.41 8.68 -6.38
N ASP A 501 8.93 7.89 -7.32
CA ASP A 501 7.81 6.98 -7.14
C ASP A 501 8.19 5.70 -6.38
N GLY A 502 7.20 5.05 -5.75
CA GLY A 502 7.36 3.73 -5.15
C GLY A 502 8.36 3.67 -3.98
N VAL A 503 8.71 4.81 -3.37
CA VAL A 503 9.54 4.86 -2.17
C VAL A 503 8.74 4.33 -1.01
N ARG A 504 9.19 3.23 -0.43
CA ARG A 504 8.61 2.68 0.79
C ARG A 504 9.07 3.51 1.98
N VAL A 505 8.13 4.10 2.70
CA VAL A 505 8.34 4.82 3.96
C VAL A 505 7.84 3.93 5.09
N ASN A 506 8.76 3.47 5.94
CA ASN A 506 8.40 2.96 7.26
C ASN A 506 8.28 4.16 8.20
N LEU A 507 7.05 4.47 8.59
CA LEU A 507 6.75 5.51 9.55
C LEU A 507 6.96 4.97 10.96
N TYR A 508 7.65 5.71 11.80
CA TYR A 508 7.87 5.41 13.22
C TYR A 508 7.18 6.47 14.07
N SER A 509 6.74 6.09 15.26
CA SER A 509 6.12 7.03 16.21
C SER A 509 6.61 6.79 17.64
N THR A 510 6.23 7.68 18.55
CA THR A 510 6.47 7.54 20.00
C THR A 510 5.32 6.81 20.67
N ASN A 511 5.65 5.86 21.54
CA ASN A 511 4.71 5.25 22.48
C ASN A 511 5.22 5.44 23.92
N THR A 512 4.31 5.79 24.84
CA THR A 512 4.56 6.02 26.27
C THR A 512 3.70 5.15 27.19
N GLN A 513 2.89 4.25 26.64
CA GLN A 513 1.90 3.41 27.34
C GLN A 513 2.51 2.58 28.48
N TYR A 514 3.76 2.13 28.31
CA TYR A 514 4.47 1.32 29.30
C TYR A 514 5.44 2.14 30.17
N GLY A 515 5.17 3.44 30.34
CA GLY A 515 5.87 4.34 31.28
C GLY A 515 7.24 4.86 30.82
N THR A 516 7.89 4.20 29.86
CA THR A 516 9.11 4.71 29.20
C THR A 516 8.80 5.02 27.74
N GLU A 517 9.15 6.22 27.26
CA GLU A 517 9.01 6.56 25.84
C GLU A 517 9.95 5.68 24.99
N TYR A 518 9.39 4.97 24.02
CA TYR A 518 10.14 4.27 22.98
C TYR A 518 9.64 4.63 21.59
N LYS A 519 10.43 4.27 20.57
CA LYS A 519 10.14 4.54 19.16
C LYS A 519 10.08 3.23 18.40
N LEU A 520 8.91 2.91 17.88
CA LEU A 520 8.68 1.71 17.09
C LEU A 520 8.05 2.05 15.74
N SER A 521 8.08 1.06 14.85
CA SER A 521 7.42 1.11 13.55
C SER A 521 5.92 1.30 13.78
N ALA A 522 5.37 2.38 13.24
CA ALA A 522 3.93 2.67 13.23
C ALA A 522 3.26 2.09 11.98
N GLY A 523 3.99 1.89 10.88
CA GLY A 523 3.48 1.21 9.69
C GLY A 523 4.17 1.65 8.41
N TYR A 524 3.61 1.26 7.26
CA TYR A 524 4.26 1.43 5.95
C TYR A 524 3.37 2.20 4.97
N LEU A 525 4.00 3.09 4.21
CA LEU A 525 3.38 3.96 3.21
C LEU A 525 4.27 3.99 1.95
N TRP A 526 3.71 4.35 0.80
CA TRP A 526 4.44 4.37 -0.48
C TRP A 526 4.15 5.63 -1.27
N THR A 527 5.17 6.21 -1.90
CA THR A 527 4.98 7.37 -2.78
C THR A 527 4.30 6.98 -4.10
N ASN A 528 3.37 7.83 -4.56
CA ASN A 528 2.77 7.72 -5.89
C ASN A 528 3.74 8.17 -7.00
N GLY A 529 3.28 8.21 -8.26
CA GLY A 529 4.08 8.64 -9.42
C GLY A 529 4.63 10.08 -9.35
N GLN A 530 4.07 10.91 -8.47
CA GLN A 530 4.52 12.28 -8.18
C GLN A 530 5.44 12.35 -6.95
N GLY A 531 5.85 11.21 -6.39
CA GLY A 531 6.69 11.18 -5.20
C GLY A 531 5.97 11.58 -3.92
N ASN A 532 4.63 11.59 -3.92
CA ASN A 532 3.82 12.09 -2.81
C ASN A 532 3.19 10.97 -1.99
N ILE A 533 3.03 11.22 -0.69
CA ILE A 533 2.20 10.50 0.27
C ILE A 533 1.33 11.55 0.95
N THR A 534 0.01 11.42 0.85
CA THR A 534 -0.96 12.22 1.62
C THR A 534 -1.83 11.26 2.40
N THR A 535 -1.78 11.33 3.74
CA THR A 535 -2.46 10.33 4.57
C THR A 535 -2.76 10.86 5.98
N PRO A 536 -3.86 10.44 6.62
CA PRO A 536 -4.13 10.76 8.02
C PRO A 536 -3.17 10.04 8.95
N ILE A 537 -2.83 10.70 10.05
CA ILE A 537 -1.97 10.21 11.11
C ILE A 537 -2.55 10.64 12.46
N GLY A 538 -2.32 9.84 13.48
CA GLY A 538 -2.81 10.08 14.83
C GLY A 538 -2.27 11.36 15.46
N THR A 539 -3.06 11.92 16.36
CA THR A 539 -2.79 13.18 17.08
C THR A 539 -2.00 12.96 18.37
N GLY A 540 -1.33 14.00 18.87
CA GLY A 540 -0.55 13.93 20.11
C GLY A 540 0.74 13.11 20.00
N LYS A 541 1.20 12.83 18.77
CA LYS A 541 2.35 11.96 18.49
C LYS A 541 3.49 12.71 17.79
N LYS A 542 4.72 12.23 17.94
CA LYS A 542 5.87 12.64 17.12
C LYS A 542 6.16 11.56 16.10
N TYR A 543 6.60 11.96 14.91
CA TYR A 543 6.83 11.03 13.80
C TYR A 543 8.28 11.04 13.32
N TYR A 544 8.73 9.86 12.94
CA TYR A 544 10.06 9.58 12.40
C TYR A 544 9.89 8.68 11.18
N MET A 545 10.95 8.51 10.39
CA MET A 545 10.88 7.60 9.24
C MET A 545 12.20 6.90 8.94
N LYS A 546 12.06 5.72 8.34
CA LYS A 546 13.05 5.09 7.48
C LYS A 546 12.46 4.94 6.09
N ILE A 547 13.29 5.04 5.08
CA ILE A 547 12.86 4.94 3.69
C ILE A 547 13.68 3.89 2.95
N TYR A 548 13.07 3.23 1.97
CA TYR A 548 13.72 2.28 1.10
C TYR A 548 13.21 2.44 -0.32
N HIS A 549 14.12 2.38 -1.29
CA HIS A 549 13.77 2.24 -2.70
C HIS A 549 14.83 1.37 -3.40
N PRO A 550 14.45 0.41 -4.28
CA PRO A 550 15.38 -0.54 -4.88
C PRO A 550 16.57 0.11 -5.61
N ASN A 551 16.35 1.24 -6.29
CA ASN A 551 17.41 1.95 -7.02
C ASN A 551 18.27 2.89 -6.17
N TYR A 552 17.79 3.28 -4.98
CA TYR A 552 18.43 4.29 -4.13
C TYR A 552 19.00 3.70 -2.83
N GLY A 553 18.49 2.55 -2.37
CA GLY A 553 18.88 1.90 -1.13
C GLY A 553 17.98 2.27 0.05
N SER A 554 18.46 1.95 1.26
CA SER A 554 17.79 2.27 2.52
C SER A 554 18.39 3.54 3.14
N PHE A 555 17.54 4.40 3.71
CA PHE A 555 17.98 5.55 4.48
C PHE A 555 17.23 5.68 5.81
N PRO A 556 17.90 6.08 6.91
CA PRO A 556 19.36 6.25 7.02
C PRO A 556 20.15 4.97 6.69
N VAL A 557 21.40 5.13 6.24
CA VAL A 557 22.24 3.99 5.83
C VAL A 557 22.50 3.06 7.03
N GLU A 558 22.71 3.64 8.20
CA GLU A 558 22.87 2.91 9.45
C GLU A 558 21.52 2.43 9.96
N SER A 559 21.38 1.12 10.15
CA SER A 559 20.10 0.48 10.51
C SER A 559 19.56 0.89 11.89
N ASN A 560 20.42 1.37 12.79
CA ASN A 560 20.07 1.86 14.12
C ASN A 560 19.68 3.35 14.15
N GLN A 561 19.67 4.04 13.01
CA GLN A 561 19.27 5.44 12.90
C GLN A 561 17.88 5.59 12.27
N ILE A 562 17.20 6.69 12.62
CA ILE A 562 15.89 7.08 12.09
C ILE A 562 15.89 8.59 11.81
N PHE A 563 15.20 9.02 10.75
CA PHE A 563 15.03 10.45 10.48
C PHE A 563 13.89 11.02 11.32
N VAL A 564 14.09 12.22 11.85
CA VAL A 564 12.99 12.99 12.46
C VAL A 564 12.14 13.60 11.36
N LEU A 565 10.84 13.28 11.36
CA LEU A 565 9.87 13.80 10.41
C LEU A 565 9.08 14.95 11.03
N ILE A 566 8.43 14.69 12.17
CA ILE A 566 7.68 15.69 12.95
C ILE A 566 8.17 15.61 14.40
N ASN A 567 8.86 16.65 14.88
CA ASN A 567 9.46 16.67 16.21
C ASN A 567 8.57 17.31 17.29
N SER A 568 7.35 17.72 16.92
CA SER A 568 6.32 18.23 17.82
C SER A 568 5.16 17.25 17.88
N ASN A 569 4.33 17.34 18.92
CA ASN A 569 3.12 16.55 18.98
C ASN A 569 2.15 17.02 17.88
N THR A 570 1.63 16.07 17.11
CA THR A 570 0.65 16.34 16.06
C THR A 570 -0.64 16.91 16.62
N VAL A 571 -1.27 17.81 15.86
CA VAL A 571 -2.49 18.52 16.27
C VAL A 571 -3.65 18.14 15.35
N ALA A 572 -4.83 17.93 15.93
CA ALA A 572 -6.05 17.60 15.20
C ALA A 572 -6.32 18.60 14.05
N GLY A 573 -6.66 18.07 12.87
CA GLY A 573 -6.95 18.85 11.66
C GLY A 573 -5.78 19.60 11.05
N LYS A 574 -4.57 19.51 11.62
CA LYS A 574 -3.39 20.18 11.06
C LYS A 574 -2.73 19.32 9.99
N ALA A 575 -2.43 19.93 8.84
CA ALA A 575 -1.56 19.35 7.82
C ALA A 575 -0.08 19.63 8.11
N TYR A 576 0.76 18.63 7.84
CA TYR A 576 2.21 18.66 7.97
C TYR A 576 2.83 18.41 6.60
N ASP A 577 3.18 19.50 5.91
CA ASP A 577 3.78 19.47 4.57
C ASP A 577 5.30 19.38 4.67
N ILE A 578 5.86 18.28 4.18
CA ILE A 578 7.28 17.96 4.30
C ILE A 578 7.82 17.50 2.95
N THR A 579 8.92 18.10 2.52
CA THR A 579 9.68 17.63 1.36
C THR A 579 11.01 17.03 1.82
N PHE A 580 11.26 15.77 1.45
CA PHE A 580 12.50 15.07 1.72
C PHE A 580 13.30 14.87 0.43
N THR A 581 14.51 15.42 0.40
CA THR A 581 15.48 15.21 -0.69
C THR A 581 16.34 13.98 -0.37
N MET A 582 16.30 12.98 -1.24
CA MET A 582 17.15 11.79 -1.14
C MET A 582 18.64 12.17 -1.12
N PRO A 583 19.43 11.69 -0.14
CA PRO A 583 20.84 12.08 0.03
C PRO A 583 21.81 11.42 -0.97
N SER A 584 21.29 10.87 -2.06
CA SER A 584 22.01 10.10 -3.07
C SER A 584 22.02 10.80 -4.43
N LYS A 585 22.94 10.39 -5.31
CA LYS A 585 22.98 10.88 -6.69
C LYS A 585 21.67 10.55 -7.42
N PRO A 586 21.16 11.46 -8.28
CA PRO A 586 20.01 11.19 -9.12
C PRO A 586 20.25 9.98 -10.01
N LYS A 587 19.19 9.26 -10.36
CA LYS A 587 19.25 8.12 -11.28
C LYS A 587 18.66 8.55 -12.62
N ALA A 588 19.21 8.07 -13.73
CA ALA A 588 18.66 8.35 -15.05
C ALA A 588 17.20 7.87 -15.14
N ARG A 589 16.34 8.68 -15.75
CA ARG A 589 14.87 8.50 -15.83
C ARG A 589 14.35 8.24 -17.25
N SER A 590 15.27 8.13 -18.19
CA SER A 590 14.95 7.83 -19.57
C SER A 590 16.17 7.15 -20.20
N ARG A 591 15.93 6.09 -20.95
CA ARG A 591 16.95 5.52 -21.86
C ARG A 591 16.99 6.27 -23.20
N VAL A 592 16.03 7.15 -23.46
CA VAL A 592 15.91 7.88 -24.73
C VAL A 592 16.43 9.31 -24.61
N THR A 593 17.36 9.66 -25.49
CA THR A 593 17.88 11.02 -25.70
C THR A 593 17.08 11.69 -26.83
N SER A 594 16.61 12.91 -26.61
CA SER A 594 15.93 13.68 -27.67
C SER A 594 16.96 14.35 -28.59
N ASN A 595 16.79 14.18 -29.90
CA ASN A 595 17.42 15.05 -30.89
C ASN A 595 16.54 16.28 -31.16
N SER A 596 16.93 17.07 -32.16
CA SER A 596 16.20 18.24 -32.66
C SER A 596 16.09 18.19 -34.19
N ASN A 597 15.71 17.02 -34.73
CA ASN A 597 15.55 16.84 -36.16
C ASN A 597 14.13 17.22 -36.59
N THR A 598 14.00 17.87 -37.74
CA THR A 598 12.70 18.24 -38.34
C THR A 598 12.44 17.39 -39.57
N PHE A 599 11.18 17.04 -39.81
CA PHE A 599 10.72 16.37 -41.03
C PHE A 599 9.43 17.01 -41.55
N ASP A 600 9.14 16.82 -42.84
CA ASP A 600 7.91 17.30 -43.45
C ASP A 600 6.69 16.48 -42.98
N ALA A 601 5.62 17.18 -42.62
CA ALA A 601 4.37 16.58 -42.18
C ALA A 601 3.17 17.29 -42.83
N GLU A 602 2.14 16.50 -43.16
CA GLU A 602 0.84 17.01 -43.66
C GLU A 602 -0.33 16.61 -42.74
N LYS A 603 -0.07 15.71 -41.80
CA LYS A 603 -1.04 15.12 -40.87
C LYS A 603 -0.41 14.97 -39.50
N SER A 604 -1.26 14.77 -38.50
CA SER A 604 -0.83 14.41 -37.15
C SER A 604 -1.57 13.18 -36.64
N LEU A 605 -0.87 12.36 -35.86
CA LEU A 605 -1.47 11.37 -34.99
C LEU A 605 -1.93 12.09 -33.72
N LYS A 606 -3.23 12.07 -33.49
CA LYS A 606 -3.84 12.58 -32.28
C LYS A 606 -4.04 11.43 -31.30
N ILE A 607 -3.51 11.56 -30.09
CA ILE A 607 -3.65 10.59 -29.01
C ILE A 607 -4.36 11.27 -27.85
N THR A 608 -5.51 10.73 -27.45
CA THR A 608 -6.20 11.12 -26.22
C THR A 608 -6.05 9.98 -25.22
N TRP A 609 -5.52 10.24 -24.02
CA TRP A 609 -5.23 9.19 -23.05
C TRP A 609 -5.51 9.59 -21.60
N SER A 610 -5.78 8.59 -20.77
CA SER A 610 -5.60 8.63 -19.33
C SER A 610 -4.35 7.84 -18.94
N ALA A 611 -3.70 8.23 -17.85
CA ALA A 611 -2.60 7.48 -17.25
C ALA A 611 -2.77 7.51 -15.73
N LYS A 612 -2.91 6.35 -15.11
CA LYS A 612 -3.13 6.19 -13.66
C LYS A 612 -2.02 5.37 -13.03
N ASN A 613 -1.61 5.77 -11.83
CA ASN A 613 -0.52 5.14 -11.11
C ASN A 613 -0.98 3.85 -10.41
N ILE A 614 -0.22 2.78 -10.61
CA ILE A 614 -0.32 1.54 -9.84
C ILE A 614 0.93 1.44 -8.96
N THR A 615 0.74 1.65 -7.66
CA THR A 615 1.81 1.48 -6.67
C THR A 615 2.01 -0.01 -6.39
N THR A 616 3.26 -0.44 -6.33
CA THR A 616 3.59 -1.85 -6.09
C THR A 616 4.83 -2.01 -5.20
N ASP A 617 4.76 -2.96 -4.28
CA ASP A 617 5.88 -3.42 -3.47
C ASP A 617 5.58 -4.80 -2.88
N LYS A 618 6.59 -5.39 -2.25
CA LYS A 618 6.35 -6.44 -1.26
C LYS A 618 5.82 -5.83 0.03
N ASN A 619 4.71 -6.37 0.52
CA ASN A 619 4.20 -6.04 1.84
C ASN A 619 5.18 -6.58 2.91
N PRO A 620 5.82 -5.71 3.72
CA PRO A 620 6.84 -6.11 4.69
C PRO A 620 6.26 -6.73 5.97
N VAL A 621 4.94 -6.64 6.19
CA VAL A 621 4.27 -7.19 7.38
C VAL A 621 3.46 -8.46 7.08
N ASP A 622 3.32 -8.84 5.80
CA ASP A 622 2.69 -10.11 5.43
C ASP A 622 3.67 -11.29 5.58
N GLY A 623 3.22 -12.33 6.27
CA GLY A 623 3.99 -13.56 6.51
C GLY A 623 4.40 -14.32 5.25
N GLN A 624 3.71 -14.11 4.11
CA GLN A 624 4.07 -14.68 2.81
C GLN A 624 4.78 -13.68 1.88
N SER A 625 5.12 -12.48 2.36
CA SER A 625 5.84 -11.44 1.60
C SER A 625 5.18 -11.10 0.25
N SER A 626 3.86 -11.01 0.25
CA SER A 626 3.03 -10.78 -0.94
C SER A 626 3.39 -9.51 -1.69
N THR A 627 3.42 -9.58 -3.01
CA THR A 627 3.49 -8.41 -3.88
C THR A 627 2.08 -7.88 -4.15
N PHE A 628 1.82 -6.62 -3.84
CA PHE A 628 0.53 -5.96 -4.10
C PHE A 628 0.59 -5.03 -5.33
N TYR A 629 -0.59 -4.71 -5.87
CA TYR A 629 -0.77 -3.78 -6.99
C TYR A 629 -1.94 -2.84 -6.67
N GLU A 630 -1.63 -1.65 -6.16
CA GLU A 630 -2.63 -0.69 -5.69
C GLU A 630 -2.90 0.38 -6.76
N HIS A 631 -4.15 0.46 -7.21
CA HIS A 631 -4.61 1.51 -8.10
C HIS A 631 -4.92 2.77 -7.29
N THR A 632 -4.00 3.74 -7.31
CA THR A 632 -4.00 4.89 -6.37
C THR A 632 -4.88 6.07 -6.78
N GLY A 633 -5.64 5.99 -7.87
CA GLY A 633 -6.45 7.09 -8.43
C GLY A 633 -5.66 8.28 -8.99
N THR A 634 -4.41 8.46 -8.53
CA THR A 634 -3.52 9.55 -8.93
C THR A 634 -3.06 9.38 -10.37
N ASP A 635 -2.98 10.51 -11.08
CA ASP A 635 -2.45 10.52 -12.44
C ASP A 635 -1.00 10.01 -12.46
N ALA A 636 -0.58 9.46 -13.58
CA ALA A 636 0.81 9.09 -13.82
C ALA A 636 1.36 9.88 -15.02
N PHE A 637 2.68 10.02 -15.04
CA PHE A 637 3.39 10.61 -16.16
C PHE A 637 3.82 9.55 -17.17
N VAL A 638 3.80 9.93 -18.45
CA VAL A 638 4.29 9.10 -19.56
C VAL A 638 5.17 9.94 -20.48
N ASN A 639 6.12 9.30 -21.15
CA ASN A 639 6.94 9.95 -22.17
C ASN A 639 6.49 9.52 -23.56
N PHE A 640 6.53 10.42 -24.54
CA PHE A 640 6.33 10.09 -25.95
C PHE A 640 7.63 10.29 -26.71
N HIS A 641 8.15 9.23 -27.33
CA HIS A 641 9.34 9.27 -28.17
C HIS A 641 8.95 9.09 -29.64
N ILE A 642 9.34 10.04 -30.48
CA ILE A 642 9.10 9.99 -31.91
C ILE A 642 10.37 9.51 -32.58
N LEU A 643 10.26 8.42 -33.32
CA LEU A 643 11.38 7.60 -33.76
C LEU A 643 11.30 7.39 -35.27
N SER A 644 12.46 7.41 -35.93
CA SER A 644 12.62 6.81 -37.25
C SER A 644 12.59 5.28 -37.16
N GLU A 645 12.54 4.60 -38.31
CA GLU A 645 12.57 3.14 -38.35
C GLU A 645 13.86 2.56 -37.74
N GLU A 646 15.01 3.16 -38.03
CA GLU A 646 16.30 2.76 -37.46
C GLU A 646 16.32 2.95 -35.93
N GLU A 647 15.86 4.12 -35.45
CA GLU A 647 15.76 4.41 -34.02
C GLU A 647 14.76 3.50 -33.30
N MET A 648 13.64 3.14 -33.93
CA MET A 648 12.67 2.19 -33.39
C MET A 648 13.24 0.78 -33.30
N ASN A 649 13.96 0.32 -34.33
CA ASN A 649 14.65 -0.97 -34.29
C ASN A 649 15.70 -1.00 -33.17
N ALA A 650 16.45 0.10 -33.00
CA ALA A 650 17.35 0.27 -31.86
C ALA A 650 16.59 0.28 -30.52
N PHE A 651 15.45 0.97 -30.43
CA PHE A 651 14.60 1.03 -29.22
C PHE A 651 14.10 -0.34 -28.79
N LYS A 652 13.67 -1.18 -29.74
CA LYS A 652 13.22 -2.54 -29.46
C LYS A 652 14.38 -3.46 -29.06
N ALA A 653 15.56 -3.26 -29.64
CA ALA A 653 16.75 -4.07 -29.36
C ALA A 653 17.52 -3.64 -28.10
N SER A 654 17.38 -2.38 -27.66
CA SER A 654 18.30 -1.76 -26.70
C SER A 654 18.17 -2.29 -25.28
N GLY A 655 16.99 -2.72 -24.85
CA GLY A 655 16.72 -3.01 -23.45
C GLY A 655 17.04 -1.80 -22.56
N ILE A 656 18.27 -1.70 -22.06
CA ILE A 656 18.79 -0.61 -21.21
C ILE A 656 19.82 0.31 -21.90
N THR A 657 20.22 0.05 -23.14
CA THR A 657 21.15 0.95 -23.85
C THR A 657 20.47 2.26 -24.28
N LYS A 658 21.23 3.34 -24.30
CA LYS A 658 20.69 4.65 -24.70
C LYS A 658 20.30 4.64 -26.18
N VAL A 659 19.11 5.15 -26.48
CA VAL A 659 18.58 5.27 -27.84
C VAL A 659 18.29 6.74 -28.13
N ASN A 660 18.45 7.16 -29.38
CA ASN A 660 18.10 8.50 -29.80
C ASN A 660 16.67 8.52 -30.36
N SER A 661 16.02 9.66 -30.26
CA SER A 661 14.73 9.94 -30.89
C SER A 661 14.82 11.19 -31.73
N ILE A 662 13.94 11.33 -32.72
CA ILE A 662 13.78 12.56 -33.50
C ILE A 662 13.45 13.71 -32.55
N TYR A 663 12.44 13.52 -31.70
CA TYR A 663 12.11 14.36 -30.55
C TYR A 663 11.34 13.56 -29.48
N THR A 664 11.36 14.05 -28.24
CA THR A 664 10.63 13.46 -27.11
C THR A 664 9.79 14.49 -26.37
N PHE A 665 8.56 14.10 -26.00
CA PHE A 665 7.76 14.79 -25.00
C PHE A 665 7.89 14.06 -23.66
N TYR A 666 8.48 14.72 -22.68
CA TYR A 666 8.70 14.12 -21.37
C TYR A 666 7.56 14.45 -20.41
N GLN A 667 7.31 13.51 -19.47
CA GLN A 667 6.45 13.70 -18.30
C GLN A 667 5.05 14.25 -18.60
N LYS A 668 4.45 13.81 -19.71
CA LYS A 668 3.11 14.27 -20.10
C LYS A 668 2.07 13.72 -19.13
N ARG A 669 1.22 14.62 -18.63
CA ARG A 669 0.03 14.30 -17.83
C ARG A 669 -1.08 13.75 -18.73
N PRO A 670 -2.06 13.02 -18.18
CA PRO A 670 -3.28 12.63 -18.89
C PRO A 670 -3.88 13.79 -19.67
N GLY A 671 -4.36 13.52 -20.89
CA GLY A 671 -4.86 14.55 -21.77
C GLY A 671 -4.80 14.15 -23.23
N GLU A 672 -4.41 15.11 -24.06
CA GLU A 672 -4.42 15.00 -25.51
C GLU A 672 -3.13 15.58 -26.10
N ILE A 673 -2.61 14.95 -27.15
CA ILE A 673 -1.41 15.37 -27.87
C ILE A 673 -1.58 15.11 -29.36
N SER A 674 -1.17 16.07 -30.18
CA SER A 674 -1.06 15.92 -31.63
C SER A 674 0.43 15.82 -32.01
N ILE A 675 0.78 14.74 -32.70
CA ILE A 675 2.15 14.42 -33.09
C ILE A 675 2.22 14.42 -34.63
N PRO A 676 3.00 15.31 -35.27
CA PRO A 676 3.19 15.29 -36.71
C PRO A 676 3.75 13.95 -37.17
N VAL A 677 3.20 13.45 -38.27
CA VAL A 677 3.67 12.21 -38.91
C VAL A 677 4.32 12.53 -40.25
N HIS A 678 5.33 11.75 -40.62
CA HIS A 678 6.07 11.88 -41.85
C HIS A 678 5.10 11.94 -43.04
N LYS A 679 5.31 12.91 -43.93
CA LYS A 679 4.58 13.00 -45.20
C LYS A 679 4.79 11.75 -46.07
N THR A 680 6.00 11.19 -46.05
CA THR A 680 6.37 9.96 -46.76
C THR A 680 7.18 9.04 -45.86
N GLY A 681 6.85 7.75 -45.86
CA GLY A 681 7.49 6.75 -44.99
C GLY A 681 6.77 6.59 -43.65
N LYS A 682 7.39 5.83 -42.74
CA LYS A 682 6.81 5.47 -41.45
C LYS A 682 7.21 6.46 -40.36
N THR A 683 6.27 6.74 -39.46
CA THR A 683 6.55 7.39 -38.17
C THR A 683 6.26 6.42 -37.05
N TYR A 684 7.23 6.27 -36.16
CA TYR A 684 7.08 5.44 -34.98
C TYR A 684 6.92 6.31 -33.73
N ILE A 685 5.95 5.99 -32.89
CA ILE A 685 5.70 6.67 -31.63
C ILE A 685 5.76 5.63 -30.51
N ALA A 686 6.66 5.81 -29.55
CA ALA A 686 6.72 5.00 -28.34
C ALA A 686 6.21 5.81 -27.15
N LEU A 687 5.10 5.38 -26.55
CA LEU A 687 4.56 5.91 -25.31
C LEU A 687 5.05 5.06 -24.13
N THR A 688 5.92 5.60 -23.27
CA THR A 688 6.71 4.79 -22.31
C THR A 688 6.43 5.14 -20.86
N ASN A 689 6.60 4.13 -20.01
CA ASN A 689 6.74 4.26 -18.57
C ASN A 689 8.23 4.27 -18.17
N ASP A 690 9.05 5.11 -18.81
CA ASP A 690 10.48 5.19 -18.47
C ASP A 690 10.77 6.13 -17.29
N PHE A 691 9.85 7.06 -17.00
CA PHE A 691 10.04 8.06 -15.94
C PHE A 691 9.95 7.47 -14.54
N ASN A 692 9.02 6.54 -14.32
CA ASN A 692 8.82 5.89 -13.03
C ASN A 692 9.87 4.79 -12.84
N TYR A 693 10.43 4.71 -11.64
CA TYR A 693 11.42 3.70 -11.30
C TYR A 693 10.81 2.36 -10.94
N LYS A 694 9.60 2.36 -10.37
CA LYS A 694 9.00 1.19 -9.75
C LYS A 694 7.52 1.04 -10.03
N ASN A 695 6.77 2.13 -9.95
CA ASN A 695 5.32 2.09 -10.13
C ASN A 695 4.96 1.76 -11.57
N PHE A 696 3.86 1.01 -11.71
CA PHE A 696 3.31 0.69 -13.02
C PHE A 696 2.35 1.80 -13.42
N VAL A 697 2.07 1.91 -14.71
CA VAL A 697 1.14 2.90 -15.26
C VAL A 697 0.05 2.20 -16.03
N GLU A 698 -1.19 2.41 -15.63
CA GLU A 698 -2.37 2.01 -16.36
C GLU A 698 -2.75 3.11 -17.36
N ILE A 699 -2.76 2.79 -18.65
CA ILE A 699 -3.09 3.71 -19.73
C ILE A 699 -4.38 3.26 -20.42
N ALA A 700 -5.35 4.16 -20.52
CA ALA A 700 -6.48 4.02 -21.44
C ALA A 700 -6.36 5.08 -22.53
N TYR A 701 -6.59 4.72 -23.79
CA TYR A 701 -6.32 5.64 -24.90
C TYR A 701 -7.21 5.43 -26.13
N ARG A 702 -7.25 6.45 -26.98
CA ARG A 702 -7.77 6.45 -28.35
C ARG A 702 -6.78 7.14 -29.27
N THR A 703 -6.66 6.67 -30.50
CA THR A 703 -5.84 7.27 -31.54
C THR A 703 -6.69 7.67 -32.74
N ASP A 704 -6.41 8.84 -33.31
CA ASP A 704 -7.09 9.40 -34.48
C ASP A 704 -6.04 10.02 -35.42
N ILE A 705 -6.28 10.01 -36.74
CA ILE A 705 -5.48 10.78 -37.69
C ILE A 705 -6.22 12.04 -38.07
N VAL A 706 -5.56 13.19 -37.89
CA VAL A 706 -6.08 14.49 -38.27
C VAL A 706 -5.34 15.05 -39.49
N ASN A 707 -6.08 15.73 -40.38
CA ASN A 707 -5.50 16.43 -41.51
C ASN A 707 -4.95 17.79 -41.06
N GLY A 708 -3.78 18.17 -41.57
CA GLY A 708 -3.02 19.32 -41.08
C GLY A 708 -1.95 18.87 -40.09
N ALA A 709 -0.74 19.40 -40.24
CA ALA A 709 0.34 19.16 -39.28
C ALA A 709 0.11 20.04 -38.05
N GLU A 710 -0.34 19.41 -36.97
CA GLU A 710 -0.42 19.99 -35.63
C GLU A 710 0.77 19.52 -34.80
N PHE A 711 1.47 20.46 -34.17
CA PHE A 711 2.60 20.17 -33.28
C PHE A 711 2.34 20.75 -31.90
N ASP A 712 2.34 19.90 -30.88
CA ASP A 712 2.29 20.36 -29.49
C ASP A 712 3.61 21.06 -29.12
N LEU A 713 3.53 22.34 -28.74
CA LEU A 713 4.70 23.17 -28.38
C LEU A 713 5.22 22.90 -26.96
N SER A 714 4.57 22.04 -26.18
CA SER A 714 4.95 21.73 -24.79
C SER A 714 6.07 20.69 -24.66
N ILE A 715 7.16 20.86 -25.42
CA ILE A 715 8.38 20.08 -25.24
C ILE A 715 9.00 20.47 -23.90
N GLU A 716 8.70 19.74 -22.83
CA GLU A 716 9.47 19.82 -21.59
C GLU A 716 10.83 19.17 -21.84
N ASN A 717 11.87 19.97 -22.09
CA ASN A 717 13.23 19.47 -22.13
C ASN A 717 13.64 18.95 -20.74
N THR A 718 13.61 17.63 -20.51
CA THR A 718 14.20 17.01 -19.30
C THR A 718 15.70 16.80 -19.39
N GLU A 719 16.41 17.66 -20.11
CA GLU A 719 17.88 17.71 -20.08
C GLU A 719 18.38 19.16 -20.04
N LYS A 720 17.79 20.03 -19.21
CA LYS A 720 18.62 21.06 -18.58
C LYS A 720 19.28 20.50 -17.34
N ASP A 721 20.26 19.64 -17.59
CA ASP A 721 21.43 19.41 -16.72
C ASP A 721 22.30 20.69 -16.58
N ASN A 722 21.81 21.82 -17.12
CA ASN A 722 22.43 23.15 -17.08
C ASN A 722 22.09 23.93 -15.81
N ASP A 723 21.36 23.38 -14.84
CA ASP A 723 21.32 23.98 -13.51
C ASP A 723 22.61 23.62 -12.78
N ILE A 724 23.57 24.53 -12.91
CA ILE A 724 24.84 24.51 -12.22
C ILE A 724 24.59 24.38 -10.70
N SER A 725 24.92 23.23 -10.10
CA SER A 725 24.80 23.00 -8.66
C SER A 725 25.91 23.73 -7.88
N VAL A 726 25.61 24.95 -7.43
CA VAL A 726 26.54 25.76 -6.64
C VAL A 726 26.03 25.95 -5.21
N ASN A 727 26.89 25.66 -4.25
CA ASN A 727 26.67 25.95 -2.83
C ASN A 727 27.21 27.34 -2.51
N ILE A 728 26.45 28.10 -1.71
CA ILE A 728 26.84 29.45 -1.28
C ILE A 728 26.69 29.56 0.23
N TYR A 729 27.78 29.88 0.92
CA TYR A 729 27.81 29.92 2.39
C TYR A 729 28.91 30.86 2.92
N PRO A 730 28.75 31.44 4.13
CA PRO A 730 27.54 31.42 4.94
C PRO A 730 26.42 32.27 4.33
N ASN A 731 25.18 31.91 4.61
CA ASN A 731 23.99 32.69 4.26
C ASN A 731 23.00 32.65 5.45
N PRO A 732 22.85 33.73 6.24
CA PRO A 732 23.38 35.08 5.99
C PRO A 732 24.91 35.19 6.04
N ALA A 733 25.47 36.07 5.20
CA ALA A 733 26.88 36.38 5.15
C ALA A 733 27.21 37.62 6.00
N GLU A 734 28.28 37.55 6.79
CA GLU A 734 28.82 38.73 7.47
C GLU A 734 29.83 39.45 6.58
N ASN A 735 31.06 38.96 6.51
CA ASN A 735 32.15 39.67 5.85
C ASN A 735 32.57 38.98 4.54
N GLN A 736 32.26 37.70 4.40
CA GLN A 736 32.72 36.85 3.31
C GLN A 736 31.61 35.89 2.87
N LEU A 737 31.55 35.63 1.58
CA LEU A 737 30.66 34.68 0.93
C LEU A 737 31.52 33.67 0.16
N THR A 738 31.37 32.39 0.46
CA THR A 738 32.03 31.29 -0.25
C THR A 738 31.08 30.71 -1.27
N ILE A 739 31.61 30.43 -2.45
CA ILE A 739 30.93 29.79 -3.56
C ILE A 739 31.70 28.51 -3.87
N GLU A 740 31.00 27.37 -3.82
CA GLU A 740 31.60 26.07 -4.06
C GLU A 740 30.82 25.32 -5.14
N SER A 741 31.57 24.85 -6.13
CA SER A 741 31.06 24.08 -7.26
C SER A 741 31.66 22.68 -7.26
N ALA A 742 30.86 21.67 -7.62
CA ALA A 742 31.28 20.28 -7.48
C ALA A 742 32.41 19.86 -8.45
N ASN A 743 32.37 20.28 -9.74
CA ASN A 743 33.29 19.78 -10.78
C ASN A 743 33.46 20.71 -12.00
N TYR A 744 33.31 22.04 -11.86
CA TYR A 744 33.48 22.99 -12.98
C TYR A 744 33.94 24.35 -12.48
N ILE A 745 34.43 25.20 -13.39
CA ILE A 745 34.98 26.52 -13.05
C ILE A 745 33.91 27.58 -13.27
N ILE A 746 33.66 28.40 -12.24
CA ILE A 746 32.79 29.57 -12.38
C ILE A 746 33.62 30.69 -13.00
N ASN A 747 33.21 31.17 -14.18
CA ASN A 747 33.95 32.17 -14.97
C ASN A 747 33.54 33.61 -14.62
N ASP A 748 32.27 33.82 -14.29
CA ASP A 748 31.71 35.16 -14.05
C ASP A 748 30.70 35.14 -12.90
N ILE A 749 30.75 36.15 -12.03
CA ILE A 749 29.92 36.26 -10.84
C ILE A 749 29.38 37.69 -10.72
N LYS A 750 28.06 37.85 -10.59
CA LYS A 750 27.39 39.16 -10.41
C LYS A 750 26.51 39.15 -9.18
N ILE A 751 26.72 40.09 -8.27
CA ILE A 751 25.83 40.35 -7.13
C ILE A 751 24.89 41.50 -7.51
N ILE A 752 23.59 41.31 -7.30
CA ILE A 752 22.50 42.17 -7.73
C ILE A 752 21.59 42.42 -6.52
N ASP A 753 21.14 43.66 -6.32
CA ASP A 753 20.15 43.98 -5.28
C ASP A 753 18.71 43.67 -5.74
N VAL A 754 17.74 43.85 -4.84
CA VAL A 754 16.30 43.63 -5.12
C VAL A 754 15.72 44.55 -6.20
N SER A 755 16.40 45.64 -6.55
CA SER A 755 15.99 46.55 -7.64
C SER A 755 16.53 46.14 -9.01
N GLY A 756 17.35 45.08 -9.07
CA GLY A 756 18.02 44.65 -10.28
C GLY A 756 19.35 45.38 -10.55
N LYS A 757 19.82 46.22 -9.62
CA LYS A 757 21.10 46.93 -9.77
C LYS A 757 22.25 46.00 -9.45
N VAL A 758 23.22 45.90 -10.36
CA VAL A 758 24.48 45.16 -10.14
C VAL A 758 25.32 45.91 -9.11
N ILE A 759 25.56 45.28 -7.97
CA ILE A 759 26.35 45.79 -6.84
C ILE A 759 27.82 45.40 -6.98
N LYS A 760 28.09 44.19 -7.48
CA LYS A 760 29.45 43.67 -7.66
C LYS A 760 29.52 42.77 -8.88
N HIS A 761 30.58 42.87 -9.67
CA HIS A 761 30.83 42.00 -10.83
C HIS A 761 32.27 41.53 -10.79
N ILE A 762 32.46 40.21 -10.80
CA ILE A 762 33.75 39.55 -10.61
C ILE A 762 33.95 38.59 -11.78
N GLN A 763 35.00 38.83 -12.56
CA GLN A 763 35.49 37.88 -13.55
C GLN A 763 36.51 36.97 -12.85
N ASN A 764 36.14 35.72 -12.65
CA ASN A 764 36.96 34.78 -11.91
C ASN A 764 38.02 34.18 -12.84
N LYS A 765 39.29 34.45 -12.56
CA LYS A 765 40.45 33.85 -13.26
C LYS A 765 41.06 32.66 -12.49
N SER A 766 40.51 32.31 -11.32
CA SER A 766 40.98 31.20 -10.50
C SER A 766 40.49 29.87 -11.07
N GLN A 767 41.39 28.91 -11.29
CA GLN A 767 41.04 27.54 -11.72
C GLN A 767 40.60 26.64 -10.55
N LEU A 768 40.08 27.22 -9.47
CA LEU A 768 39.68 26.48 -8.27
C LEU A 768 38.15 26.32 -8.22
N PRO A 769 37.64 25.14 -7.79
CA PRO A 769 36.20 24.88 -7.64
C PRO A 769 35.55 25.59 -6.45
N GLN A 770 36.35 26.21 -5.57
CA GLN A 770 35.92 27.02 -4.44
C GLN A 770 36.43 28.45 -4.59
N TYR A 771 35.56 29.43 -4.36
CA TYR A 771 35.85 30.84 -4.49
C TYR A 771 35.32 31.65 -3.30
N HIS A 772 36.11 32.59 -2.80
CA HIS A 772 35.75 33.44 -1.68
C HIS A 772 35.57 34.88 -2.13
N ILE A 773 34.42 35.48 -1.78
CA ILE A 773 34.06 36.85 -2.10
C ILE A 773 33.99 37.65 -0.81
N ASP A 774 34.76 38.74 -0.73
CA ASP A 774 34.58 39.76 0.29
C ASP A 774 33.28 40.54 0.01
N VAL A 775 32.38 40.60 1.00
CA VAL A 775 31.10 41.31 0.95
C VAL A 775 30.99 42.38 2.04
N ASN A 776 32.09 42.76 2.69
CA ASN A 776 32.14 43.80 3.73
C ASN A 776 31.58 45.16 3.26
N ASP A 777 31.80 45.47 1.99
CA ASP A 777 31.41 46.72 1.33
C ASP A 777 29.93 46.78 0.94
N ILE A 778 29.19 45.68 1.13
CA ILE A 778 27.77 45.57 0.77
C ILE A 778 26.90 45.88 1.99
N LYS A 779 25.87 46.73 1.82
CA LYS A 779 24.92 47.07 2.90
C LYS A 779 24.09 45.86 3.33
N LYS A 780 23.60 45.85 4.57
CA LYS A 780 22.67 44.83 5.06
C LYS A 780 21.43 44.74 4.15
N GLY A 781 21.02 43.55 3.75
CA GLY A 781 19.90 43.38 2.83
C GLY A 781 19.88 42.04 2.08
N ILE A 782 18.90 41.88 1.19
CA ILE A 782 18.74 40.73 0.32
C ILE A 782 19.44 41.00 -1.01
N TYR A 783 20.24 40.03 -1.46
CA TYR A 783 20.94 40.08 -2.74
C TYR A 783 20.75 38.79 -3.53
N PHE A 784 20.87 38.90 -4.84
CA PHE A 784 20.92 37.79 -5.78
C PHE A 784 22.32 37.71 -6.37
N ILE A 785 22.87 36.51 -6.46
CA ILE A 785 24.17 36.26 -7.07
C ILE A 785 23.99 35.38 -8.30
N SER A 786 24.28 35.95 -9.47
CA SER A 786 24.28 35.27 -10.76
C SER A 786 25.67 34.72 -11.03
N LEU A 787 25.76 33.46 -11.40
CA LEU A 787 26.99 32.71 -11.62
C LEU A 787 26.96 32.16 -13.05
N TYR A 788 28.04 32.32 -13.79
CA TYR A 788 28.17 31.83 -15.16
C TYR A 788 29.40 30.93 -15.28
N SER A 789 29.24 29.78 -15.91
CA SER A 789 30.32 28.86 -16.28
C SER A 789 30.17 28.40 -17.72
N ASP A 790 31.12 27.59 -18.19
CA ASP A 790 31.05 26.85 -19.44
C ASP A 790 29.92 25.80 -19.45
N LYS A 791 29.37 25.45 -18.28
CA LYS A 791 28.26 24.50 -18.10
C LYS A 791 26.88 25.17 -18.01
N GLY A 792 26.78 26.50 -18.01
CA GLY A 792 25.50 27.23 -17.95
C GLY A 792 25.54 28.47 -17.06
N ASN A 793 24.39 28.83 -16.48
CA ASN A 793 24.27 29.94 -15.54
C ASN A 793 23.22 29.63 -14.46
N THR A 794 23.46 30.09 -13.22
CA THR A 794 22.50 29.93 -12.11
C THR A 794 22.41 31.22 -11.29
N VAL A 795 21.28 31.43 -10.60
CA VAL A 795 21.08 32.56 -9.70
C VAL A 795 20.73 32.03 -8.31
N LYS A 796 21.42 32.51 -7.28
CA LYS A 796 21.17 32.17 -5.88
C LYS A 796 20.85 33.42 -5.07
N LYS A 797 20.07 33.28 -4.00
CA LYS A 797 19.77 34.37 -3.06
C LYS A 797 20.70 34.26 -1.85
N PHE A 798 21.26 35.37 -1.40
CA PHE A 798 21.91 35.46 -0.09
C PHE A 798 21.52 36.73 0.68
N ILE A 799 21.63 36.67 2.00
CA ILE A 799 21.34 37.78 2.91
C ILE A 799 22.67 38.31 3.45
N LYS A 800 22.90 39.62 3.37
CA LYS A 800 24.03 40.28 4.03
C LYS A 800 23.57 40.80 5.39
N ASN A 801 24.26 40.39 6.45
CA ASN A 801 24.00 40.81 7.82
C ASN A 801 24.72 42.08 8.24
#